data_AF-A0A0H3ACC1-F1
#
_entry.id   AF-A0A0H3ACC1-F1
#
_cell.length_a   1.000
_cell.length_b   1.000
_cell.length_c   1.000
_cell.angle_alpha   90.00
_cell.angle_beta   90.00
_cell.angle_gamma   90.00
#
_symmetry.space_group_name_H-M   'P 1'
#
loop_
_entity.id
_entity.type
_entity.pdbx_description
1 polymer ?
#
loop_
_entity_poly.entity_id
_entity_poly.type
_entity_poly.pdbx_seq_one_letter_code
_entity_poly.pdbx_strand_id
1 'polypeptide(L)'
;MSPLRNVGGVPQPAQGTGISASVGRLGPHSVQIGTNPPVRLDQIRGNDVPFAGFRTATRVASAKTGARQNAASALRALGTTGGAFDVAGILGSCKALQTHLDRLQRHGEIHGTMDDAAMAAFAPEVESLSNTELANVYQRLLSPETALLRRALQTEIRQNPHNADALSASASLYTLEALVLNEITNRVVVAQGLAPADAVPALSARYGAAIDGMGHVQRHAVQGDMTAVSLHVLANVASDSAARREKVDDVAQDIVQRRALDPIDARQFGDVLRSADLTINVDLGFLFGMSGPKPLLKAGGPWEHLFHSIEGAPDEAARQAAIAVKGEGYILKRDNVERGLFPELSEDRPAVASDRPTYAALNLLRFNTGQAASYGTVALHLKPEVARRATYTVDDTFFALRLRHTEAGREAVAALLPGWPGITPEHKAEMMRPGSDLRRQLEDVMDAMARKGTFRGDLFKNELRLPGLEDDENSALAGLFTRAFKDTDATRKAMVTYDNLEALLPELGEVDAVRLARAAVDREAGGPGRVATQCNYIEAQLHGPLVLARDVQEIVIVREFGADTITDPVQQAWMRAVIAVLGGKTPETADMDMFTPAQRADLAAIREQLGGATIPVRIEEQIPELGLKQEIQAEDRAFYAAHLDQPGIDARVRAMDDDATFRGFMTSALTMATNGSSIVQVMGDVPLIPDADLPAVRAAFAAMVERFRHAPERGQYDENTLLNDCMNRVLREHVGADRMDCLAAVADLTPDPALRGRLRDMAMAQAVPMTGAAFRAVAATALEGAALLRDATRQAPEGEMTHEAMAARLGTVAGAFSQRLAALPAHRALGAPGETGEAGTAPTVAEARGRLLQQCGGMAFALAGLDGDATARAALAARLDAPDMRSLSALTQRLGDPARGFAADAAFGQVQAFNALLSGMRTALGEQAMESPAPFGNELSLVPPEDRARLHAALPGLAATLDASFPAHPAFPVAAHPERMPVGPAAHRRFLLDMLPIYHGHEMPGQFDHGAGYHGRGHICRAFIFASTMAGIMESMGHTVDRTALLCGIAGHDAGRTSNGADTPAQEAESARLALERMHASFGPDTLGADYEREFEAAIVGHASPTLESMLLNAADSLDIGRVKSFDFKYMPFLRGGPQEGPQVAVPDYQALREQLHEEADLLARLTDPMTQVRDLRMKLAEAGELETMVEVQRGASDAVRGQLALDSEEDFLAFVEGKIRAHPDMFPLLTRHYLAPLDA
;
A
#
# COMPACT_ATOMS: atom_id res chain seq x y z
N MET A 1 -14.81 -47.10 -37.12
CA MET A 1 -13.76 -46.12 -36.78
C MET A 1 -13.77 -44.97 -37.79
N SER A 2 -14.50 -43.90 -37.49
CA SER A 2 -14.41 -42.58 -38.16
C SER A 2 -14.05 -41.53 -37.11
N PRO A 3 -13.14 -40.58 -37.38
CA PRO A 3 -12.74 -39.59 -36.39
C PRO A 3 -13.78 -38.46 -36.33
N LEU A 4 -14.55 -38.41 -35.24
CA LEU A 4 -15.36 -37.23 -34.88
C LEU A 4 -14.41 -36.14 -34.40
N ARG A 5 -13.97 -35.29 -35.33
CA ARG A 5 -13.30 -34.02 -35.05
C ARG A 5 -14.32 -32.99 -34.57
N ASN A 6 -13.94 -32.27 -33.50
CA ASN A 6 -14.40 -30.94 -33.09
C ASN A 6 -15.91 -30.71 -32.94
N VAL A 7 -16.39 -30.91 -31.71
CA VAL A 7 -17.47 -30.10 -31.14
C VAL A 7 -17.09 -29.79 -29.68
N GLY A 8 -16.82 -28.52 -29.37
CA GLY A 8 -16.87 -27.97 -28.00
C GLY A 8 -15.72 -28.28 -27.03
N GLY A 9 -14.57 -27.60 -27.19
CA GLY A 9 -13.83 -27.01 -26.07
C GLY A 9 -13.11 -27.88 -25.01
N VAL A 10 -13.24 -29.21 -24.98
CA VAL A 10 -12.45 -30.07 -24.07
C VAL A 10 -11.34 -30.78 -24.87
N PRO A 11 -10.04 -30.56 -24.54
CA PRO A 11 -8.95 -31.26 -25.22
C PRO A 11 -9.03 -32.77 -24.99
N GLN A 12 -8.93 -33.57 -26.06
CA GLN A 12 -8.63 -35.00 -25.96
C GLN A 12 -7.17 -35.16 -25.52
N PRO A 13 -6.86 -35.91 -24.44
CA PRO A 13 -5.48 -36.21 -24.09
C PRO A 13 -4.84 -37.09 -25.18
N ALA A 14 -3.73 -36.61 -25.73
CA ALA A 14 -2.88 -37.38 -26.64
C ALA A 14 -2.27 -38.58 -25.88
N GLN A 15 -2.12 -39.72 -26.57
CA GLN A 15 -1.59 -40.95 -25.97
C GLN A 15 -0.05 -40.97 -26.08
N GLY A 16 0.67 -40.67 -25.00
CA GLY A 16 2.13 -40.71 -24.89
C GLY A 16 2.66 -41.59 -23.73
N THR A 17 3.52 -42.53 -24.10
CA THR A 17 4.53 -43.39 -23.42
C THR A 17 4.81 -43.43 -21.88
N GLY A 18 4.24 -42.64 -20.99
CA GLY A 18 4.63 -42.57 -19.55
C GLY A 18 3.93 -43.57 -18.62
N ILE A 19 4.19 -44.87 -18.77
CA ILE A 19 3.68 -45.88 -17.81
C ILE A 19 4.85 -46.55 -17.11
N SER A 20 5.03 -46.20 -15.84
CA SER A 20 6.10 -46.68 -14.99
C SER A 20 5.86 -48.12 -14.50
N ALA A 21 6.91 -48.77 -14.00
CA ALA A 21 6.83 -50.15 -13.52
C ALA A 21 5.96 -50.30 -12.26
N SER A 22 5.83 -49.26 -11.44
CA SER A 22 4.98 -49.25 -10.25
C SER A 22 3.48 -49.19 -10.56
N VAL A 23 3.08 -48.58 -11.69
CA VAL A 23 1.69 -48.58 -12.17
C VAL A 23 1.24 -49.98 -12.59
N GLY A 24 2.13 -50.77 -13.18
CA GLY A 24 1.83 -52.14 -13.59
C GLY A 24 2.71 -52.64 -14.73
N ARG A 25 2.42 -53.86 -15.21
CA ARG A 25 3.22 -54.55 -16.23
C ARG A 25 2.35 -55.13 -17.34
N LEU A 26 2.85 -55.03 -18.56
CA LEU A 26 2.31 -55.75 -19.72
C LEU A 26 2.98 -57.12 -19.82
N GLY A 27 2.18 -58.19 -19.76
CA GLY A 27 2.64 -59.55 -20.02
C GLY A 27 2.18 -60.05 -21.38
N PRO A 28 2.67 -61.21 -21.86
CA PRO A 28 2.12 -61.87 -23.05
C PRO A 28 0.63 -62.14 -22.84
N HIS A 29 -0.22 -61.54 -23.69
CA HIS A 29 -1.69 -61.62 -23.61
C HIS A 29 -2.27 -61.28 -22.23
N SER A 30 -1.60 -60.46 -21.41
CA SER A 30 -2.05 -60.15 -20.05
C SER A 30 -1.65 -58.76 -19.60
N VAL A 31 -2.42 -58.23 -18.65
CA VAL A 31 -2.11 -56.97 -17.97
C VAL A 31 -2.13 -57.17 -16.46
N GLN A 32 -1.13 -56.62 -15.80
CA GLN A 32 -1.04 -56.55 -14.35
C GLN A 32 -1.05 -55.09 -13.93
N ILE A 33 -1.95 -54.70 -13.03
CA ILE A 33 -2.00 -53.33 -12.48
C ILE A 33 -1.51 -53.37 -11.03
N GLY A 34 -0.51 -52.56 -10.69
CA GLY A 34 0.15 -52.58 -9.40
C GLY A 34 0.54 -54.01 -8.97
N THR A 35 0.15 -54.39 -7.76
CA THR A 35 0.39 -55.73 -7.19
C THR A 35 -0.76 -56.71 -7.43
N ASN A 36 -1.79 -56.35 -8.22
CA ASN A 36 -2.93 -57.23 -8.47
C ASN A 36 -2.50 -58.47 -9.26
N PRO A 37 -3.25 -59.59 -9.18
CA PRO A 37 -3.05 -60.74 -10.05
C PRO A 37 -3.15 -60.34 -11.54
N PRO A 38 -2.28 -60.87 -12.43
CA PRO A 38 -2.38 -60.61 -13.87
C PRO A 38 -3.71 -61.09 -14.45
N VAL A 39 -4.34 -60.24 -15.27
CA VAL A 39 -5.59 -60.55 -15.99
C VAL A 39 -5.26 -60.91 -17.44
N ARG A 40 -5.74 -62.07 -17.90
CA ARG A 40 -5.58 -62.55 -19.29
C ARG A 40 -6.55 -61.85 -20.23
N LEU A 41 -6.03 -61.34 -21.35
CA LEU A 41 -6.77 -60.60 -22.39
C LEU A 41 -7.20 -61.51 -23.56
N ASP A 42 -6.50 -62.62 -23.77
CA ASP A 42 -6.87 -63.67 -24.73
C ASP A 42 -7.95 -64.63 -24.19
N GLN A 43 -8.20 -64.59 -22.88
CA GLN A 43 -9.16 -65.45 -22.17
C GLN A 43 -9.99 -64.67 -21.15
N ILE A 44 -10.55 -63.53 -21.58
CA ILE A 44 -11.41 -62.71 -20.71
C ILE A 44 -12.57 -63.58 -20.19
N ARG A 45 -12.74 -63.67 -18.88
CA ARG A 45 -13.87 -64.39 -18.27
C ARG A 45 -15.03 -63.44 -18.09
N GLY A 46 -16.17 -63.74 -18.73
CA GLY A 46 -17.38 -62.94 -18.59
C GLY A 46 -18.10 -63.25 -17.28
N ASN A 47 -18.89 -62.28 -16.79
CA ASN A 47 -19.79 -62.50 -15.67
C ASN A 47 -20.84 -63.57 -15.99
N ASP A 48 -21.38 -64.22 -14.96
CA ASP A 48 -22.42 -65.25 -15.13
C ASP A 48 -23.64 -64.66 -15.85
N VAL A 49 -23.98 -65.27 -16.99
CA VAL A 49 -25.10 -64.85 -17.81
C VAL A 49 -26.32 -65.72 -17.50
N PRO A 50 -27.41 -65.17 -16.92
CA PRO A 50 -28.56 -65.95 -16.51
C PRO A 50 -29.26 -66.66 -17.68
N PHE A 51 -29.99 -67.73 -17.35
CA PHE A 51 -30.75 -68.52 -18.31
C PHE A 51 -31.76 -67.65 -19.07
N ALA A 52 -31.74 -67.72 -20.40
CA ALA A 52 -32.49 -66.81 -21.27
C ALA A 52 -34.01 -67.07 -21.32
N GLY A 53 -34.49 -68.18 -20.77
CA GLY A 53 -35.90 -68.58 -20.88
C GLY A 53 -36.25 -69.26 -22.22
N PHE A 54 -37.47 -69.81 -22.28
CA PHE A 54 -37.91 -70.64 -23.40
C PHE A 54 -38.58 -69.87 -24.55
N ARG A 55 -39.24 -68.73 -24.26
CA ARG A 55 -39.97 -67.92 -25.27
C ARG A 55 -39.11 -66.74 -25.76
N THR A 56 -39.27 -66.34 -27.03
CA THR A 56 -38.55 -65.20 -27.62
C THR A 56 -38.70 -63.92 -26.80
N ALA A 57 -39.92 -63.58 -26.36
CA ALA A 57 -40.17 -62.40 -25.53
C ALA A 57 -39.38 -62.43 -24.21
N THR A 58 -39.28 -63.59 -23.54
CA THR A 58 -38.50 -63.76 -22.31
C THR A 58 -36.99 -63.66 -22.58
N ARG A 59 -36.53 -64.18 -23.72
CA ARG A 59 -35.11 -64.08 -24.15
C ARG A 59 -34.71 -62.63 -24.40
N VAL A 60 -35.56 -61.87 -25.08
CA VAL A 60 -35.35 -60.44 -25.34
C VAL A 60 -35.34 -59.64 -24.03
N ALA A 61 -36.34 -59.83 -23.16
CA ALA A 61 -36.42 -59.12 -21.88
C ALA A 61 -35.24 -59.43 -20.96
N SER A 62 -34.84 -60.71 -20.86
CA SER A 62 -33.65 -61.13 -20.12
C SER A 62 -32.37 -60.55 -20.70
N ALA A 63 -32.25 -60.48 -22.03
CA ALA A 63 -31.09 -59.89 -22.68
C ALA A 63 -30.99 -58.36 -22.46
N LYS A 64 -32.10 -57.62 -22.56
CA LYS A 64 -32.13 -56.17 -22.24
C LYS A 64 -31.75 -55.91 -20.78
N THR A 65 -32.33 -56.68 -19.85
CA THR A 65 -32.03 -56.58 -18.41
C THR A 65 -30.56 -56.89 -18.12
N GLY A 66 -30.04 -57.99 -18.68
CA GLY A 66 -28.65 -58.40 -18.48
C GLY A 66 -27.64 -57.44 -19.11
N ALA A 67 -27.97 -56.82 -20.25
CA ALA A 67 -27.16 -55.76 -20.85
C ALA A 67 -27.05 -54.56 -19.90
N ARG A 68 -28.19 -54.05 -19.39
CA ARG A 68 -28.19 -52.94 -18.42
C ARG A 68 -27.45 -53.26 -17.13
N GLN A 69 -27.65 -54.45 -16.56
CA GLN A 69 -26.96 -54.87 -15.34
C GLN A 69 -25.43 -54.94 -15.51
N ASN A 70 -24.95 -55.40 -16.65
CA ASN A 70 -23.51 -55.45 -16.93
C ASN A 70 -22.95 -54.07 -17.30
N ALA A 71 -23.73 -53.21 -17.96
CA ALA A 71 -23.36 -51.81 -18.15
C ALA A 71 -23.17 -51.09 -16.79
N ALA A 72 -24.12 -51.24 -15.87
CA ALA A 72 -24.02 -50.70 -14.51
C ALA A 72 -22.86 -51.31 -13.72
N SER A 73 -22.58 -52.61 -13.90
CA SER A 73 -21.49 -53.29 -13.20
C SER A 73 -20.11 -52.85 -13.70
N ALA A 74 -19.95 -52.62 -15.02
CA ALA A 74 -18.73 -52.03 -15.57
C ALA A 74 -18.49 -50.60 -15.02
N LEU A 75 -19.55 -49.78 -14.94
CA LEU A 75 -19.48 -48.43 -14.35
C LEU A 75 -19.11 -48.47 -12.86
N ARG A 76 -19.70 -49.38 -12.08
CA ARG A 76 -19.35 -49.55 -10.66
C ARG A 76 -17.92 -50.00 -10.45
N ALA A 77 -17.41 -50.90 -11.30
CA ALA A 77 -16.02 -51.34 -11.26
C ALA A 77 -15.03 -50.24 -11.66
N LEU A 78 -15.43 -49.30 -12.52
CA LEU A 78 -14.66 -48.08 -12.80
C LEU A 78 -14.74 -47.06 -11.65
N GLY A 79 -15.93 -46.85 -11.08
CA GLY A 79 -16.21 -45.85 -10.06
C GLY A 79 -15.81 -46.23 -8.63
N THR A 80 -15.28 -47.45 -8.41
CA THR A 80 -14.97 -47.93 -7.06
C THR A 80 -13.88 -47.07 -6.39
N THR A 81 -14.24 -46.46 -5.26
CA THR A 81 -13.36 -45.68 -4.40
C THR A 81 -12.89 -46.53 -3.22
N GLY A 82 -11.60 -46.47 -2.87
CA GLY A 82 -11.07 -47.19 -1.69
C GLY A 82 -10.83 -48.70 -1.89
N GLY A 83 -10.09 -49.09 -2.94
CA GLY A 83 -9.70 -50.48 -3.20
C GLY A 83 -8.81 -50.61 -4.44
N ALA A 84 -8.30 -51.82 -4.70
CA ALA A 84 -7.49 -52.09 -5.88
C ALA A 84 -8.32 -51.94 -7.17
N PHE A 85 -7.69 -51.49 -8.26
CA PHE A 85 -8.37 -51.28 -9.55
C PHE A 85 -8.91 -52.61 -10.12
N ASP A 86 -10.24 -52.75 -10.19
CA ASP A 86 -10.93 -53.99 -10.57
C ASP A 86 -11.00 -54.19 -12.09
N VAL A 87 -9.84 -54.44 -12.70
CA VAL A 87 -9.75 -54.73 -14.14
C VAL A 87 -10.56 -55.97 -14.52
N ALA A 88 -10.57 -57.00 -13.67
CA ALA A 88 -11.28 -58.24 -13.94
C ALA A 88 -12.79 -58.02 -14.01
N GLY A 89 -13.37 -57.26 -13.07
CA GLY A 89 -14.77 -56.88 -13.07
C GLY A 89 -15.16 -56.04 -14.28
N ILE A 90 -14.33 -55.05 -14.66
CA ILE A 90 -14.57 -54.24 -15.87
C ILE A 90 -14.63 -55.11 -17.12
N LEU A 91 -13.58 -55.92 -17.36
CA LEU A 91 -13.51 -56.77 -18.54
C LEU A 91 -14.60 -57.86 -18.55
N GLY A 92 -14.90 -58.45 -17.40
CA GLY A 92 -15.95 -59.45 -17.25
C GLY A 92 -17.35 -58.89 -17.51
N SER A 93 -17.63 -57.67 -17.05
CA SER A 93 -18.86 -56.95 -17.35
C SER A 93 -18.97 -56.57 -18.84
N CYS A 94 -17.89 -56.06 -19.46
CA CYS A 94 -17.90 -55.74 -20.89
C CYS A 94 -18.15 -56.98 -21.76
N LYS A 95 -17.54 -58.13 -21.43
CA LYS A 95 -17.78 -59.38 -22.16
C LYS A 95 -19.21 -59.91 -22.00
N ALA A 96 -19.75 -59.87 -20.78
CA ALA A 96 -21.13 -60.28 -20.53
C ALA A 96 -22.14 -59.35 -21.22
N LEU A 97 -21.89 -58.03 -21.22
CA LEU A 97 -22.65 -57.06 -21.99
C LEU A 97 -22.68 -57.42 -23.48
N GLN A 98 -21.51 -57.64 -24.10
CA GLN A 98 -21.44 -58.04 -25.51
C GLN A 98 -22.24 -59.32 -25.78
N THR A 99 -22.16 -60.31 -24.89
CA THR A 99 -22.94 -61.55 -25.00
C THR A 99 -24.46 -61.30 -25.03
N HIS A 100 -24.94 -60.32 -24.25
CA HIS A 100 -26.34 -59.90 -24.26
C HIS A 100 -26.72 -59.13 -25.52
N LEU A 101 -25.85 -58.24 -26.00
CA LEU A 101 -26.08 -57.52 -27.26
C LEU A 101 -26.10 -58.48 -28.46
N ASP A 102 -25.22 -59.47 -28.54
CA ASP A 102 -25.23 -60.50 -29.59
C ASP A 102 -26.52 -61.36 -29.55
N ARG A 103 -27.11 -61.55 -28.36
CA ARG A 103 -28.42 -62.21 -28.22
C ARG A 103 -29.54 -61.33 -28.80
N LEU A 104 -29.50 -60.02 -28.55
CA LEU A 104 -30.47 -59.07 -29.10
C LEU A 104 -30.35 -58.96 -30.62
N GLN A 105 -29.11 -58.93 -31.15
CA GLN A 105 -28.86 -58.91 -32.58
C GLN A 105 -29.44 -60.15 -33.28
N ARG A 106 -29.24 -61.35 -32.72
CA ARG A 106 -29.82 -62.60 -33.23
C ARG A 106 -31.34 -62.62 -33.23
N HIS A 107 -31.97 -61.81 -32.39
CA HIS A 107 -33.42 -61.67 -32.30
C HIS A 107 -33.96 -60.47 -33.10
N GLY A 108 -33.11 -59.70 -33.78
CA GLY A 108 -33.52 -58.56 -34.61
C GLY A 108 -33.92 -57.32 -33.80
N GLU A 109 -33.43 -57.20 -32.56
CA GLU A 109 -33.81 -56.13 -31.60
C GLU A 109 -32.82 -54.94 -31.58
N ILE A 110 -31.82 -54.93 -32.47
CA ILE A 110 -30.85 -53.82 -32.59
C ILE A 110 -31.17 -53.03 -33.86
N HIS A 111 -31.45 -51.73 -33.69
CA HIS A 111 -31.68 -50.76 -34.76
C HIS A 111 -30.40 -49.91 -34.93
N GLY A 112 -29.60 -50.19 -35.97
CA GLY A 112 -28.32 -49.50 -36.20
C GLY A 112 -27.12 -50.42 -36.02
N THR A 113 -25.99 -49.86 -35.56
CA THR A 113 -24.73 -50.60 -35.37
C THR A 113 -24.61 -51.19 -33.97
N MET A 114 -23.64 -52.10 -33.76
CA MET A 114 -23.35 -52.63 -32.43
C MET A 114 -22.85 -51.54 -31.47
N ASP A 115 -22.16 -50.51 -31.99
CA ASP A 115 -21.70 -49.37 -31.19
C ASP A 115 -22.90 -48.55 -30.70
N ASP A 116 -23.92 -48.36 -31.53
CA ASP A 116 -25.18 -47.68 -31.15
C ASP A 116 -25.92 -48.48 -30.06
N ALA A 117 -25.92 -49.81 -30.16
CA ALA A 117 -26.51 -50.70 -29.16
C ALA A 117 -25.77 -50.64 -27.81
N ALA A 118 -24.43 -50.57 -27.82
CA ALA A 118 -23.64 -50.37 -26.62
C ALA A 118 -23.90 -48.99 -25.99
N MET A 119 -23.97 -47.93 -26.79
CA MET A 119 -24.35 -46.59 -26.34
C MET A 119 -25.74 -46.59 -25.67
N ALA A 120 -26.73 -47.24 -26.28
CA ALA A 120 -28.07 -47.37 -25.72
C ALA A 120 -28.11 -48.13 -24.39
N ALA A 121 -27.20 -49.08 -24.17
CA ALA A 121 -27.09 -49.82 -22.92
C ALA A 121 -26.43 -49.01 -21.79
N PHE A 122 -25.38 -48.24 -22.10
CA PHE A 122 -24.65 -47.45 -21.11
C PHE A 122 -25.32 -46.11 -20.78
N ALA A 123 -25.98 -45.46 -21.74
CA ALA A 123 -26.58 -44.14 -21.59
C ALA A 123 -27.43 -43.97 -20.31
N PRO A 124 -28.42 -44.85 -20.00
CA PRO A 124 -29.23 -44.70 -18.79
C PRO A 124 -28.43 -44.89 -17.50
N GLU A 125 -27.38 -45.72 -17.52
CA GLU A 125 -26.56 -45.97 -16.34
C GLU A 125 -25.61 -44.79 -16.05
N VAL A 126 -25.00 -44.19 -17.09
CA VAL A 126 -24.17 -42.98 -16.94
C VAL A 126 -25.03 -41.80 -16.48
N GLU A 127 -26.21 -41.62 -17.08
CA GLU A 127 -27.16 -40.57 -16.71
C GLU A 127 -27.60 -40.66 -15.24
N SER A 128 -27.67 -41.88 -14.70
CA SER A 128 -28.11 -42.12 -13.32
C SER A 128 -27.11 -41.71 -12.24
N LEU A 129 -25.82 -41.57 -12.57
CA LEU A 129 -24.77 -41.29 -11.59
C LEU A 129 -24.97 -39.93 -10.90
N SER A 130 -24.68 -39.85 -9.60
CA SER A 130 -24.49 -38.57 -8.90
C SER A 130 -23.28 -37.81 -9.48
N ASN A 131 -23.15 -36.51 -9.18
CA ASN A 131 -22.00 -35.72 -9.63
C ASN A 131 -20.69 -36.29 -9.05
N THR A 132 -20.69 -36.70 -7.78
CA THR A 132 -19.52 -37.32 -7.15
C THR A 132 -19.13 -38.63 -7.85
N GLU A 133 -20.08 -39.51 -8.13
CA GLU A 133 -19.81 -40.78 -8.83
C GLU A 133 -19.33 -40.53 -10.26
N LEU A 134 -19.92 -39.57 -10.96
CA LEU A 134 -19.52 -39.20 -12.32
C LEU A 134 -18.09 -38.65 -12.36
N ALA A 135 -17.72 -37.79 -11.40
CA ALA A 135 -16.36 -37.29 -11.23
C ALA A 135 -15.36 -38.43 -10.96
N ASN A 136 -15.72 -39.38 -10.09
CA ASN A 136 -14.87 -40.53 -9.77
C ASN A 136 -14.62 -41.42 -10.99
N VAL A 137 -15.67 -41.74 -11.77
CA VAL A 137 -15.55 -42.51 -13.01
C VAL A 137 -14.69 -41.76 -14.03
N TYR A 138 -14.89 -40.46 -14.20
CA TYR A 138 -14.10 -39.65 -15.12
C TYR A 138 -12.62 -39.58 -14.74
N GLN A 139 -12.30 -39.30 -13.48
CA GLN A 139 -10.93 -39.31 -12.98
C GLN A 139 -10.27 -40.69 -13.15
N ARG A 140 -11.00 -41.78 -12.88
CA ARG A 140 -10.50 -43.14 -13.11
C ARG A 140 -10.21 -43.39 -14.60
N LEU A 141 -11.04 -42.90 -15.51
CA LEU A 141 -10.79 -43.05 -16.95
C LEU A 141 -9.49 -42.35 -17.40
N LEU A 142 -9.08 -41.28 -16.70
CA LEU A 142 -7.84 -40.53 -16.94
C LEU A 142 -6.62 -41.05 -16.15
N SER A 143 -6.84 -41.98 -15.22
CA SER A 143 -5.80 -42.53 -14.36
C SER A 143 -4.72 -43.33 -15.13
N PRO A 144 -3.48 -43.42 -14.60
CA PRO A 144 -2.42 -44.23 -15.19
C PRO A 144 -2.81 -45.70 -15.43
N GLU A 145 -3.59 -46.27 -14.51
CA GLU A 145 -4.04 -47.66 -14.54
C GLU A 145 -4.97 -47.94 -15.72
N THR A 146 -5.90 -47.02 -16.02
CA THR A 146 -6.76 -47.13 -17.21
C THR A 146 -5.98 -46.92 -18.49
N ALA A 147 -5.01 -46.00 -18.51
CA ALA A 147 -4.09 -45.83 -19.64
C ALA A 147 -3.32 -47.13 -19.94
N LEU A 148 -2.83 -47.82 -18.91
CA LEU A 148 -2.17 -49.12 -19.05
C LEU A 148 -3.12 -50.20 -19.58
N LEU A 149 -4.36 -50.27 -19.06
CA LEU A 149 -5.37 -51.20 -19.56
C LEU A 149 -5.70 -50.97 -21.05
N ARG A 150 -5.92 -49.72 -21.47
CA ARG A 150 -6.17 -49.38 -22.88
C ARG A 150 -4.99 -49.78 -23.77
N ARG A 151 -3.76 -49.49 -23.35
CA ARG A 151 -2.54 -49.90 -24.06
C ARG A 151 -2.42 -51.43 -24.17
N ALA A 152 -2.79 -52.15 -23.11
CA ALA A 152 -2.76 -53.61 -23.09
C ALA A 152 -3.76 -54.19 -24.10
N LEU A 153 -5.01 -53.71 -24.09
CA LEU A 153 -6.05 -54.12 -25.03
C LEU A 153 -5.66 -53.80 -26.49
N GLN A 154 -5.15 -52.60 -26.77
CA GLN A 154 -4.67 -52.24 -28.11
C GLN A 154 -3.49 -53.12 -28.57
N THR A 155 -2.63 -53.54 -27.64
CA THR A 155 -1.51 -54.44 -27.96
C THR A 155 -2.00 -55.85 -28.26
N GLU A 156 -2.95 -56.37 -27.48
CA GLU A 156 -3.63 -57.63 -27.75
C GLU A 156 -4.34 -57.61 -29.11
N ILE A 157 -5.08 -56.56 -29.43
CA ILE A 157 -5.78 -56.43 -30.72
C ILE A 157 -4.79 -56.41 -31.90
N ARG A 158 -3.62 -55.76 -31.75
CA ARG A 158 -2.59 -55.77 -32.80
C ARG A 158 -1.95 -57.15 -32.98
N GLN A 159 -1.72 -57.87 -31.90
CA GLN A 159 -1.09 -59.20 -31.93
C GLN A 159 -2.08 -60.30 -32.33
N ASN A 160 -3.36 -60.14 -31.99
CA ASN A 160 -4.44 -61.06 -32.29
C ASN A 160 -5.69 -60.29 -32.77
N PRO A 161 -5.72 -59.86 -34.05
CA PRO A 161 -6.83 -59.07 -34.61
C PRO A 161 -8.20 -59.75 -34.59
N HIS A 162 -8.25 -61.07 -34.35
CA HIS A 162 -9.47 -61.86 -34.26
C HIS A 162 -9.99 -62.03 -32.83
N ASN A 163 -9.31 -61.48 -31.82
CA ASN A 163 -9.79 -61.48 -30.44
C ASN A 163 -10.99 -60.53 -30.27
N ALA A 164 -12.19 -61.06 -30.51
CA ALA A 164 -13.43 -60.30 -30.42
C ALA A 164 -13.69 -59.76 -29.00
N ASP A 165 -13.29 -60.50 -27.95
CA ASP A 165 -13.48 -60.07 -26.56
C ASP A 165 -12.66 -58.82 -26.24
N ALA A 166 -11.37 -58.79 -26.63
CA ALA A 166 -10.51 -57.63 -26.42
C ALA A 166 -10.97 -56.41 -27.23
N LEU A 167 -11.45 -56.62 -28.46
CA LEU A 167 -12.01 -55.57 -29.32
C LEU A 167 -13.27 -54.95 -28.69
N SER A 168 -14.22 -55.78 -28.26
CA SER A 168 -15.47 -55.33 -27.62
C SER A 168 -15.22 -54.65 -26.27
N ALA A 169 -14.27 -55.16 -25.47
CA ALA A 169 -13.89 -54.51 -24.22
C ALA A 169 -13.26 -53.13 -24.46
N SER A 170 -12.37 -53.01 -25.45
CA SER A 170 -11.80 -51.73 -25.83
C SER A 170 -12.87 -50.76 -26.35
N ALA A 171 -13.80 -51.22 -27.19
CA ALA A 171 -14.90 -50.40 -27.69
C ALA A 171 -15.79 -49.90 -26.55
N SER A 172 -16.17 -50.78 -25.61
CA SER A 172 -16.98 -50.44 -24.44
C SER A 172 -16.34 -49.35 -23.57
N LEU A 173 -15.02 -49.39 -23.37
CA LEU A 173 -14.30 -48.34 -22.62
C LEU A 173 -14.34 -46.98 -23.33
N TYR A 174 -14.23 -46.95 -24.66
CA TYR A 174 -14.37 -45.71 -25.44
C TYR A 174 -15.80 -45.18 -25.42
N THR A 175 -16.80 -46.06 -25.51
CA THR A 175 -18.22 -45.72 -25.38
C THR A 175 -18.52 -45.08 -24.03
N LEU A 176 -18.01 -45.67 -22.95
CA LEU A 176 -18.14 -45.14 -21.59
C LEU A 176 -17.51 -43.77 -21.44
N GLU A 177 -16.27 -43.60 -21.91
CA GLU A 177 -15.58 -42.30 -21.88
C GLU A 177 -16.36 -41.20 -22.61
N ALA A 178 -16.88 -41.51 -23.80
CA ALA A 178 -17.67 -40.55 -24.58
C ALA A 178 -18.98 -40.18 -23.87
N LEU A 179 -19.69 -41.15 -23.28
CA LEU A 179 -20.94 -40.88 -22.56
C LEU A 179 -20.71 -40.09 -21.27
N VAL A 180 -19.67 -40.44 -20.50
CA VAL A 180 -19.30 -39.72 -19.27
C VAL A 180 -18.97 -38.26 -19.59
N LEU A 181 -18.16 -38.00 -20.62
CA LEU A 181 -17.82 -36.64 -21.04
C LEU A 181 -19.05 -35.86 -21.52
N ASN A 182 -19.95 -36.49 -22.28
CA ASN A 182 -21.21 -35.86 -22.68
C ASN A 182 -22.10 -35.53 -21.48
N GLU A 183 -22.22 -36.42 -20.49
CA GLU A 183 -23.06 -36.14 -19.31
C GLU A 183 -22.48 -35.05 -18.42
N ILE A 184 -21.15 -35.03 -18.22
CA ILE A 184 -20.47 -33.91 -17.55
C ILE A 184 -20.79 -32.61 -18.30
N THR A 185 -20.61 -32.59 -19.62
CA THR A 185 -20.88 -31.41 -20.45
C THR A 185 -22.34 -30.97 -20.34
N ASN A 186 -23.30 -31.90 -20.40
CA ASN A 186 -24.73 -31.61 -20.23
C ASN A 186 -25.01 -30.93 -18.88
N ARG A 187 -24.44 -31.43 -17.78
CA ARG A 187 -24.64 -30.86 -16.44
C ARG A 187 -23.97 -29.50 -16.28
N VAL A 188 -22.77 -29.34 -16.83
CA VAL A 188 -22.00 -28.10 -16.76
C VAL A 188 -22.68 -26.98 -17.56
N VAL A 189 -23.13 -27.25 -18.79
CA VAL A 189 -23.81 -26.24 -19.63
C VAL A 189 -25.06 -25.70 -18.94
N VAL A 190 -25.84 -26.57 -18.30
CA VAL A 190 -27.04 -26.17 -17.54
C VAL A 190 -26.65 -25.37 -16.29
N ALA A 191 -25.70 -25.86 -15.49
CA ALA A 191 -25.28 -25.19 -14.26
C ALA A 191 -24.61 -23.84 -14.52
N GLN A 192 -23.90 -23.71 -15.64
CA GLN A 192 -23.31 -22.45 -16.07
C GLN A 192 -24.31 -21.51 -16.74
N GLY A 193 -25.60 -21.87 -16.85
CA GLY A 193 -26.62 -21.02 -17.47
C GLY A 193 -26.42 -20.82 -18.97
N LEU A 194 -25.61 -21.67 -19.62
CA LEU A 194 -25.31 -21.60 -21.05
C LEU A 194 -26.45 -22.18 -21.91
N ALA A 195 -27.29 -23.05 -21.34
CA ALA A 195 -28.54 -23.50 -21.94
C ALA A 195 -29.57 -23.84 -20.84
N PRO A 196 -30.88 -23.68 -21.10
CA PRO A 196 -31.91 -24.11 -20.18
C PRO A 196 -31.98 -25.65 -20.15
N ALA A 197 -32.42 -26.21 -19.02
CA ALA A 197 -32.36 -27.65 -18.76
C ALA A 197 -33.19 -28.49 -19.75
N ASP A 198 -34.28 -27.94 -20.29
CA ASP A 198 -35.15 -28.56 -21.29
C ASP A 198 -34.54 -28.59 -22.70
N ALA A 199 -33.57 -27.71 -22.99
CA ALA A 199 -32.86 -27.67 -24.28
C ALA A 199 -31.70 -28.68 -24.36
N VAL A 200 -31.29 -29.30 -23.25
CA VAL A 200 -30.20 -30.28 -23.22
C VAL A 200 -30.80 -31.70 -23.11
N PRO A 201 -30.86 -32.47 -24.21
CA PRO A 201 -31.49 -33.77 -24.19
C PRO A 201 -30.67 -34.78 -23.37
N ALA A 202 -31.38 -35.57 -22.55
CA ALA A 202 -30.85 -36.71 -21.82
C ALA A 202 -30.08 -37.68 -22.74
N LEU A 203 -29.02 -38.32 -22.22
CA LEU A 203 -28.25 -39.31 -22.99
C LEU A 203 -29.15 -40.43 -23.50
N SER A 204 -30.06 -40.93 -22.66
CA SER A 204 -31.00 -41.99 -23.04
C SER A 204 -31.93 -41.55 -24.18
N ALA A 205 -32.29 -40.27 -24.27
CA ALA A 205 -33.09 -39.74 -25.38
C ALA A 205 -32.28 -39.63 -26.68
N ARG A 206 -30.99 -39.29 -26.58
CA ARG A 206 -30.09 -39.15 -27.73
C ARG A 206 -29.68 -40.50 -28.33
N TYR A 207 -29.41 -41.49 -27.48
CA TYR A 207 -28.78 -42.75 -27.88
C TYR A 207 -29.67 -43.99 -27.71
N GLY A 208 -30.81 -43.89 -27.03
CA GLY A 208 -31.66 -45.04 -26.69
C GLY A 208 -32.42 -45.67 -27.86
N ALA A 209 -32.48 -45.01 -29.03
CA ALA A 209 -33.23 -45.50 -30.20
C ALA A 209 -32.69 -46.81 -30.79
N ALA A 210 -31.45 -47.20 -30.46
CA ALA A 210 -30.85 -48.42 -31.00
C ALA A 210 -31.41 -49.72 -30.41
N ILE A 211 -32.05 -49.67 -29.23
CA ILE A 211 -32.69 -50.83 -28.60
C ILE A 211 -33.97 -50.36 -27.92
N ASP A 212 -35.12 -50.79 -28.44
CA ASP A 212 -36.42 -50.40 -27.89
C ASP A 212 -36.59 -50.85 -26.43
N GLY A 213 -37.10 -49.97 -25.58
CA GLY A 213 -37.43 -50.31 -24.20
C GLY A 213 -36.24 -50.45 -23.24
N MET A 214 -35.07 -49.87 -23.58
CA MET A 214 -33.96 -49.73 -22.61
C MET A 214 -34.28 -48.75 -21.47
N GLY A 215 -35.28 -47.88 -21.66
CA GLY A 215 -35.88 -47.03 -20.63
C GLY A 215 -35.05 -45.81 -20.26
N HIS A 216 -35.73 -44.77 -19.76
CA HIS A 216 -35.09 -43.63 -19.10
C HIS A 216 -34.85 -43.94 -17.63
N VAL A 217 -33.73 -43.46 -17.09
CA VAL A 217 -33.48 -43.45 -15.65
C VAL A 217 -33.47 -42.01 -15.19
N GLN A 218 -34.21 -41.71 -14.11
CA GLN A 218 -34.09 -40.41 -13.48
C GLN A 218 -32.71 -40.29 -12.84
N ARG A 219 -32.06 -39.13 -13.06
CA ARG A 219 -30.83 -38.75 -12.35
C ARG A 219 -31.00 -39.01 -10.86
N HIS A 220 -30.05 -39.72 -10.26
CA HIS A 220 -30.08 -39.99 -8.83
C HIS A 220 -29.75 -38.70 -8.08
N ALA A 221 -30.75 -38.11 -7.42
CA ALA A 221 -30.55 -36.95 -6.56
C ALA A 221 -30.04 -37.42 -5.19
N VAL A 222 -28.73 -37.30 -4.96
CA VAL A 222 -28.12 -37.61 -3.66
C VAL A 222 -28.10 -36.35 -2.80
N GLN A 223 -28.73 -36.43 -1.62
CA GLN A 223 -28.69 -35.34 -0.65
C GLN A 223 -27.23 -35.11 -0.19
N GLY A 224 -26.73 -33.88 -0.30
CA GLY A 224 -25.34 -33.55 0.04
C GLY A 224 -24.30 -34.01 -1.00
N ASP A 225 -24.70 -34.16 -2.26
CA ASP A 225 -23.77 -34.35 -3.39
C ASP A 225 -23.05 -33.05 -3.76
N MET A 226 -21.96 -33.15 -4.53
CA MET A 226 -21.27 -31.99 -5.08
C MET A 226 -22.12 -31.29 -6.16
N THR A 227 -21.93 -29.98 -6.32
CA THR A 227 -22.62 -29.22 -7.36
C THR A 227 -22.04 -29.50 -8.75
N ALA A 228 -22.77 -29.14 -9.80
CA ALA A 228 -22.26 -29.26 -11.17
C ALA A 228 -21.11 -28.28 -11.46
N VAL A 229 -20.99 -27.18 -10.71
CA VAL A 229 -19.84 -26.26 -10.76
C VAL A 229 -18.60 -26.95 -10.19
N SER A 230 -18.72 -27.57 -9.00
CA SER A 230 -17.68 -28.41 -8.41
C SER A 230 -17.24 -29.56 -9.34
N LEU A 231 -18.20 -30.24 -9.99
CA LEU A 231 -17.93 -31.27 -10.99
C LEU A 231 -17.11 -30.73 -12.16
N HIS A 232 -17.44 -29.53 -12.66
CA HIS A 232 -16.69 -28.89 -13.75
C HIS A 232 -15.23 -28.67 -13.36
N VAL A 233 -15.00 -28.10 -12.18
CA VAL A 233 -13.65 -27.84 -11.65
C VAL A 233 -12.83 -29.12 -11.60
N LEU A 234 -13.38 -30.17 -10.97
CA LEU A 234 -12.69 -31.46 -10.84
C LEU A 234 -12.40 -32.09 -12.21
N ALA A 235 -13.35 -32.06 -13.14
CA ALA A 235 -13.15 -32.62 -14.47
C ALA A 235 -12.04 -31.88 -15.25
N ASN A 236 -12.04 -30.54 -15.23
CA ASN A 236 -11.01 -29.75 -15.92
C ASN A 236 -9.62 -30.00 -15.32
N VAL A 237 -9.48 -29.92 -14.00
CA VAL A 237 -8.19 -30.16 -13.32
C VAL A 237 -7.70 -31.59 -13.53
N ALA A 238 -8.61 -32.57 -13.56
CA ALA A 238 -8.25 -33.96 -13.84
C ALA A 238 -7.68 -34.14 -15.25
N SER A 239 -8.29 -33.51 -16.26
CA SER A 239 -7.80 -33.53 -17.64
C SER A 239 -6.42 -32.89 -17.78
N ASP A 240 -6.26 -31.68 -17.23
CA ASP A 240 -4.99 -30.93 -17.30
C ASP A 240 -3.85 -31.64 -16.55
N SER A 241 -4.12 -32.17 -15.36
CA SER A 241 -3.12 -32.91 -14.58
C SER A 241 -2.72 -34.23 -15.24
N ALA A 242 -3.66 -34.95 -15.85
CA ALA A 242 -3.37 -36.17 -16.61
C ALA A 242 -2.47 -35.88 -17.82
N ALA A 243 -2.69 -34.77 -18.53
CA ALA A 243 -1.85 -34.36 -19.65
C ALA A 243 -0.42 -33.95 -19.25
N ARG A 244 -0.26 -33.35 -18.05
CA ARG A 244 1.06 -32.96 -17.53
C ARG A 244 1.90 -34.13 -17.04
N ARG A 245 1.26 -35.19 -16.54
CA ARG A 245 1.91 -36.39 -16.00
C ARG A 245 2.98 -36.97 -16.92
N GLU A 246 2.76 -36.95 -18.23
CA GLU A 246 3.73 -37.49 -19.22
C GLU A 246 5.12 -36.82 -19.17
N LYS A 247 5.20 -35.58 -18.63
CA LYS A 247 6.46 -34.82 -18.50
C LYS A 247 7.08 -34.91 -17.12
N VAL A 248 6.41 -35.56 -16.16
CA VAL A 248 6.84 -35.65 -14.76
C VAL A 248 7.88 -36.75 -14.57
N ASP A 249 7.81 -37.82 -15.36
CA ASP A 249 8.78 -38.93 -15.30
C ASP A 249 10.22 -38.45 -15.53
N ASP A 250 10.43 -37.54 -16.47
CA ASP A 250 11.75 -36.95 -16.75
C ASP A 250 12.28 -36.16 -15.54
N VAL A 251 11.40 -35.41 -14.86
CA VAL A 251 11.74 -34.65 -13.65
C VAL A 251 12.10 -35.59 -12.50
N ALA A 252 11.31 -36.65 -12.30
CA ALA A 252 11.59 -37.65 -11.27
C ALA A 252 12.92 -38.37 -11.53
N GLN A 253 13.19 -38.78 -12.78
CA GLN A 253 14.45 -39.43 -13.15
C GLN A 253 15.65 -38.52 -12.97
N ASP A 254 15.54 -37.24 -13.34
CA ASP A 254 16.59 -36.25 -13.14
C ASP A 254 16.93 -36.09 -11.64
N ILE A 255 15.93 -36.00 -10.76
CA ILE A 255 16.14 -35.94 -9.30
C ILE A 255 16.86 -37.20 -8.80
N VAL A 256 16.39 -38.38 -9.20
CA VAL A 256 16.98 -39.67 -8.79
C VAL A 256 18.43 -39.78 -9.23
N GLN A 257 18.74 -39.39 -10.48
CA GLN A 257 20.09 -39.44 -11.03
C GLN A 257 21.03 -38.44 -10.36
N ARG A 258 20.62 -37.18 -10.21
CA ARG A 258 21.44 -36.12 -9.61
C ARG A 258 21.79 -36.41 -8.16
N ARG A 259 20.92 -37.11 -7.43
CA ARG A 259 21.09 -37.43 -6.01
C ARG A 259 21.49 -38.88 -5.76
N ALA A 260 21.81 -39.65 -6.79
CA ALA A 260 22.20 -41.06 -6.69
C ALA A 260 21.25 -41.89 -5.80
N LEU A 261 19.94 -41.64 -5.92
CA LEU A 261 18.91 -42.33 -5.14
C LEU A 261 18.67 -43.74 -5.66
N ASP A 262 18.13 -44.60 -4.79
CA ASP A 262 17.57 -45.89 -5.22
C ASP A 262 16.49 -45.66 -6.31
N PRO A 263 16.36 -46.57 -7.30
CA PRO A 263 15.45 -46.36 -8.41
C PRO A 263 13.99 -46.24 -7.97
N ILE A 264 13.45 -45.03 -8.10
CA ILE A 264 12.03 -44.72 -7.90
C ILE A 264 11.45 -43.99 -9.11
N ASP A 265 10.16 -44.15 -9.37
CA ASP A 265 9.45 -43.51 -10.49
C ASP A 265 8.43 -42.46 -10.01
N ALA A 266 7.92 -41.61 -10.92
CA ALA A 266 7.04 -40.50 -10.55
C ALA A 266 5.78 -40.96 -9.78
N ARG A 267 5.26 -42.14 -10.08
CA ARG A 267 4.09 -42.69 -9.38
C ARG A 267 4.39 -42.92 -7.90
N GLN A 268 5.58 -43.40 -7.55
CA GLN A 268 5.98 -43.62 -6.16
C GLN A 268 6.11 -42.32 -5.37
N PHE A 269 6.51 -41.20 -6.00
CA PHE A 269 6.42 -39.87 -5.37
C PHE A 269 4.96 -39.53 -5.04
N GLY A 270 4.06 -39.71 -6.01
CA GLY A 270 2.63 -39.48 -5.80
C GLY A 270 2.03 -40.41 -4.74
N ASP A 271 2.54 -41.63 -4.58
CA ASP A 271 2.05 -42.59 -3.58
C ASP A 271 2.41 -42.19 -2.15
N VAL A 272 3.51 -41.46 -1.93
CA VAL A 272 3.77 -40.81 -0.63
C VAL A 272 2.63 -39.85 -0.31
N LEU A 273 2.27 -38.98 -1.25
CA LEU A 273 1.18 -37.99 -1.09
C LEU A 273 -0.18 -38.68 -0.91
N ARG A 274 -0.51 -39.69 -1.72
CA ARG A 274 -1.78 -40.46 -1.61
C ARG A 274 -1.90 -41.22 -0.30
N SER A 275 -0.78 -41.61 0.30
CA SER A 275 -0.76 -42.36 1.57
C SER A 275 -0.85 -41.45 2.80
N ALA A 276 -0.78 -40.13 2.64
CA ALA A 276 -0.96 -39.18 3.72
C ALA A 276 -2.46 -38.95 3.94
N ASP A 277 -2.87 -38.94 5.21
CA ASP A 277 -4.27 -38.67 5.57
C ASP A 277 -4.63 -37.21 5.28
N LEU A 278 -5.89 -36.96 4.96
CA LEU A 278 -6.41 -35.61 4.87
C LEU A 278 -6.95 -35.17 6.23
N THR A 279 -6.51 -34.00 6.66
CA THR A 279 -6.87 -33.44 7.97
C THR A 279 -7.43 -32.03 7.84
N ILE A 280 -8.43 -31.70 8.65
CA ILE A 280 -8.94 -30.33 8.82
C ILE A 280 -8.75 -29.95 10.28
N ASN A 281 -7.94 -28.93 10.56
CA ASN A 281 -7.78 -28.38 11.89
C ASN A 281 -8.78 -27.25 12.13
N VAL A 282 -9.49 -27.29 13.26
CA VAL A 282 -10.50 -26.31 13.67
C VAL A 282 -10.42 -26.05 15.17
N ASP A 283 -10.92 -24.88 15.59
CA ASP A 283 -11.02 -24.54 17.00
C ASP A 283 -12.02 -25.45 17.75
N LEU A 284 -11.62 -25.91 18.93
CA LEU A 284 -12.41 -26.79 19.79
C LEU A 284 -13.71 -26.10 20.24
N GLY A 285 -13.62 -24.85 20.68
CA GLY A 285 -14.77 -24.07 21.15
C GLY A 285 -15.80 -23.85 20.04
N PHE A 286 -15.32 -23.58 18.83
CA PHE A 286 -16.16 -23.38 17.66
C PHE A 286 -16.83 -24.66 17.17
N LEU A 287 -16.08 -25.77 17.07
CA LEU A 287 -16.62 -27.06 16.64
C LEU A 287 -17.69 -27.57 17.62
N PHE A 288 -17.41 -27.54 18.92
CA PHE A 288 -18.29 -28.08 19.95
C PHE A 288 -19.34 -27.06 20.45
N GLY A 289 -19.33 -25.81 19.98
CA GLY A 289 -20.32 -24.79 20.38
C GLY A 289 -20.15 -24.29 21.81
N MET A 290 -18.92 -24.26 22.33
CA MET A 290 -18.61 -23.74 23.66
C MET A 290 -18.42 -22.21 23.68
N SER A 291 -18.19 -21.61 22.50
CA SER A 291 -17.89 -20.18 22.33
C SER A 291 -18.74 -19.56 21.20
N GLY A 292 -19.87 -18.93 21.53
CA GLY A 292 -20.67 -18.13 20.59
C GLY A 292 -22.07 -18.68 20.24
N PRO A 293 -22.85 -17.98 19.38
CA PRO A 293 -24.29 -18.17 19.27
C PRO A 293 -24.79 -19.38 18.46
N LYS A 294 -23.93 -20.16 17.76
CA LYS A 294 -24.33 -21.43 17.10
C LYS A 294 -23.17 -22.44 17.01
N PRO A 295 -23.40 -23.74 17.32
CA PRO A 295 -22.41 -24.79 17.09
C PRO A 295 -22.23 -25.07 15.59
N LEU A 296 -20.99 -25.37 15.16
CA LEU A 296 -20.73 -25.93 13.82
C LEU A 296 -21.12 -27.40 13.69
N LEU A 297 -21.26 -28.12 14.81
CA LEU A 297 -21.51 -29.56 14.80
C LEU A 297 -22.90 -29.90 14.27
N LYS A 298 -23.04 -29.94 12.94
CA LYS A 298 -24.18 -30.52 12.22
C LYS A 298 -23.81 -31.92 11.77
N ALA A 299 -23.83 -32.89 12.68
CA ALA A 299 -23.18 -34.18 12.47
C ALA A 299 -23.67 -34.94 11.21
N GLY A 300 -24.96 -34.83 10.88
CA GLY A 300 -25.57 -35.38 9.66
C GLY A 300 -25.89 -34.37 8.57
N GLY A 301 -25.62 -33.09 8.82
CA GLY A 301 -25.84 -32.01 7.85
C GLY A 301 -24.56 -31.63 7.10
N PRO A 302 -24.67 -30.85 6.01
CA PRO A 302 -23.50 -30.26 5.37
C PRO A 302 -22.84 -29.23 6.29
N TRP A 303 -21.51 -29.22 6.28
CA TRP A 303 -20.67 -28.24 6.95
C TRP A 303 -20.88 -26.87 6.32
N GLU A 304 -21.24 -25.90 7.15
CA GLU A 304 -21.47 -24.52 6.72
C GLU A 304 -20.22 -23.67 6.99
N HIS A 305 -19.51 -23.31 5.94
CA HIS A 305 -18.48 -22.27 6.02
C HIS A 305 -19.09 -20.87 6.02
N LEU A 306 -18.26 -19.85 6.30
CA LEU A 306 -18.65 -18.44 6.45
C LEU A 306 -19.59 -17.89 5.36
N PHE A 307 -19.37 -18.23 4.08
CA PHE A 307 -20.29 -17.79 3.01
C PHE A 307 -21.72 -18.33 3.13
N HIS A 308 -21.95 -19.50 3.75
CA HIS A 308 -23.31 -19.99 4.05
C HIS A 308 -24.00 -19.08 5.08
N SER A 309 -23.26 -18.55 6.05
CA SER A 309 -23.80 -17.59 7.02
C SER A 309 -24.14 -16.25 6.38
N ILE A 310 -23.37 -15.83 5.37
CA ILE A 310 -23.61 -14.59 4.61
C ILE A 310 -24.82 -14.77 3.67
N GLU A 311 -24.91 -15.89 2.96
CA GLU A 311 -26.00 -16.19 2.02
C GLU A 311 -27.32 -16.47 2.75
N GLY A 312 -27.28 -17.22 3.85
CA GLY A 312 -28.45 -17.60 4.65
C GLY A 312 -28.92 -16.53 5.64
N ALA A 313 -28.35 -15.33 5.61
CA ALA A 313 -28.73 -14.23 6.48
C ALA A 313 -30.18 -13.77 6.17
N PRO A 314 -31.06 -13.66 7.18
CA PRO A 314 -32.46 -13.28 6.95
C PRO A 314 -32.65 -11.81 6.55
N ASP A 315 -31.68 -10.95 6.87
CA ASP A 315 -31.67 -9.52 6.58
C ASP A 315 -30.23 -8.98 6.46
N GLU A 316 -30.10 -7.73 6.01
CA GLU A 316 -28.79 -7.10 5.81
C GLU A 316 -28.01 -6.92 7.14
N ALA A 317 -28.69 -6.71 8.27
CA ALA A 317 -28.01 -6.58 9.55
C ALA A 317 -27.34 -7.90 9.98
N ALA A 318 -28.04 -9.02 9.83
CA ALA A 318 -27.49 -10.35 10.05
C ALA A 318 -26.39 -10.69 9.04
N ARG A 319 -26.52 -10.23 7.79
CA ARG A 319 -25.48 -10.39 6.76
C ARG A 319 -24.21 -9.63 7.13
N GLN A 320 -24.32 -8.38 7.55
CA GLN A 320 -23.19 -7.56 8.00
C GLN A 320 -22.57 -8.12 9.27
N ALA A 321 -23.38 -8.63 10.21
CA ALA A 321 -22.87 -9.32 11.39
C ALA A 321 -22.05 -10.57 11.02
N ALA A 322 -22.48 -11.33 10.01
CA ALA A 322 -21.71 -12.48 9.51
C ALA A 322 -20.38 -12.05 8.86
N ILE A 323 -20.37 -10.98 8.07
CA ILE A 323 -19.15 -10.42 7.46
C ILE A 323 -18.18 -9.92 8.54
N ALA A 324 -18.68 -9.21 9.54
CA ALA A 324 -17.88 -8.60 10.61
C ALA A 324 -17.10 -9.62 11.46
N VAL A 325 -17.49 -10.90 11.48
CA VAL A 325 -16.75 -11.97 12.19
C VAL A 325 -15.30 -12.11 11.70
N LYS A 326 -15.05 -11.87 10.41
CA LYS A 326 -13.69 -11.93 9.82
C LYS A 326 -13.21 -10.60 9.22
N GLY A 327 -14.10 -9.64 8.99
CA GLY A 327 -13.79 -8.38 8.31
C GLY A 327 -14.25 -8.39 6.86
N GLU A 328 -14.71 -7.25 6.36
CA GLU A 328 -15.21 -7.09 5.00
C GLU A 328 -14.08 -7.30 3.98
N GLY A 329 -12.91 -6.76 4.25
CA GLY A 329 -11.75 -6.91 3.40
C GLY A 329 -11.25 -8.35 3.29
N TYR A 330 -11.26 -9.11 4.39
CA TYR A 330 -10.96 -10.54 4.35
C TYR A 330 -11.96 -11.32 3.47
N ILE A 331 -13.27 -11.06 3.59
CA ILE A 331 -14.29 -11.70 2.76
C ILE A 331 -14.06 -11.41 1.28
N LEU A 332 -13.78 -10.16 0.93
CA LEU A 332 -13.50 -9.74 -0.45
C LEU A 332 -12.23 -10.39 -1.00
N LYS A 333 -11.15 -10.41 -0.21
CA LYS A 333 -9.91 -11.10 -0.56
C LYS A 333 -10.18 -12.57 -0.88
N ARG A 334 -10.85 -13.26 0.04
CA ARG A 334 -11.16 -14.68 -0.10
C ARG A 334 -12.03 -14.94 -1.33
N ASP A 335 -13.07 -14.13 -1.56
CA ASP A 335 -13.92 -14.26 -2.74
C ASP A 335 -13.12 -14.15 -4.04
N ASN A 336 -12.28 -13.13 -4.17
CA ASN A 336 -11.51 -12.90 -5.39
C ASN A 336 -10.41 -13.95 -5.59
N VAL A 337 -9.78 -14.43 -4.51
CA VAL A 337 -8.82 -15.55 -4.56
C VAL A 337 -9.52 -16.83 -5.03
N GLU A 338 -10.65 -17.18 -4.42
CA GLU A 338 -11.43 -18.36 -4.81
C GLU A 338 -11.90 -18.26 -6.28
N ARG A 339 -12.33 -17.08 -6.74
CA ARG A 339 -12.67 -16.83 -8.16
C ARG A 339 -11.47 -16.84 -9.10
N GLY A 340 -10.25 -16.67 -8.58
CA GLY A 340 -9.01 -16.81 -9.34
C GLY A 340 -8.58 -18.27 -9.50
N LEU A 341 -8.81 -19.09 -8.47
CA LEU A 341 -8.61 -20.54 -8.57
C LEU A 341 -9.76 -21.24 -9.29
N PHE A 342 -10.99 -20.74 -9.13
CA PHE A 342 -12.24 -21.32 -9.62
C PHE A 342 -13.03 -20.27 -10.42
N PRO A 343 -12.61 -19.94 -11.66
CA PRO A 343 -13.34 -19.03 -12.55
C PRO A 343 -14.79 -19.45 -12.79
N GLU A 344 -15.12 -20.72 -12.57
CA GLU A 344 -16.48 -21.26 -12.68
C GLU A 344 -17.44 -20.64 -11.66
N LEU A 345 -16.93 -20.06 -10.57
CA LEU A 345 -17.73 -19.26 -9.63
C LEU A 345 -18.28 -17.96 -10.27
N SER A 346 -17.77 -17.57 -11.46
CA SER A 346 -18.24 -16.49 -12.36
C SER A 346 -18.52 -15.14 -11.71
N GLU A 347 -17.79 -14.10 -12.08
CA GLU A 347 -18.01 -12.75 -11.52
C GLU A 347 -19.39 -12.18 -11.83
N ASP A 348 -20.00 -12.62 -12.94
CA ASP A 348 -21.31 -12.15 -13.40
C ASP A 348 -22.48 -12.79 -12.63
N ARG A 349 -22.19 -13.70 -11.68
CA ARG A 349 -23.20 -14.38 -10.87
C ARG A 349 -22.88 -14.31 -9.38
N PRO A 350 -23.92 -14.18 -8.53
CA PRO A 350 -23.74 -14.35 -7.08
C PRO A 350 -23.13 -15.72 -6.82
N ALA A 351 -22.02 -15.73 -6.09
CA ALA A 351 -21.40 -16.99 -5.72
C ALA A 351 -22.28 -17.71 -4.70
N VAL A 352 -22.70 -18.93 -5.05
CA VAL A 352 -23.44 -19.82 -4.17
C VAL A 352 -22.47 -20.46 -3.20
N ALA A 353 -22.76 -20.44 -1.90
CA ALA A 353 -21.87 -20.95 -0.88
C ALA A 353 -21.52 -22.43 -1.12
N SER A 354 -22.49 -23.24 -1.55
CA SER A 354 -22.29 -24.67 -1.83
C SER A 354 -21.43 -24.98 -3.06
N ASP A 355 -21.15 -24.00 -3.93
CA ASP A 355 -20.21 -24.17 -5.05
C ASP A 355 -18.74 -24.03 -4.62
N ARG A 356 -18.49 -23.48 -3.41
CA ARG A 356 -17.14 -23.25 -2.89
C ARG A 356 -16.62 -24.49 -2.17
N PRO A 357 -15.31 -24.79 -2.28
CA PRO A 357 -14.74 -25.94 -1.62
C PRO A 357 -14.54 -25.71 -0.11
N THR A 358 -14.45 -26.82 0.62
CA THR A 358 -13.93 -26.83 2.00
C THR A 358 -12.43 -27.14 1.97
N TYR A 359 -11.64 -26.55 2.85
CA TYR A 359 -10.17 -26.64 2.79
C TYR A 359 -9.64 -27.64 3.82
N ALA A 360 -8.82 -28.57 3.36
CA ALA A 360 -8.11 -29.57 4.16
C ALA A 360 -6.62 -29.57 3.81
N ALA A 361 -5.80 -30.29 4.58
CA ALA A 361 -4.36 -30.39 4.35
C ALA A 361 -3.91 -31.85 4.29
N LEU A 362 -2.97 -32.17 3.39
CA LEU A 362 -2.26 -33.44 3.40
C LEU A 362 -1.32 -33.51 4.59
N ASN A 363 -1.49 -34.54 5.42
CA ASN A 363 -0.74 -34.76 6.66
C ASN A 363 0.60 -35.45 6.39
N LEU A 364 1.52 -34.73 5.75
CA LEU A 364 2.80 -35.26 5.28
C LEU A 364 3.77 -35.66 6.41
N LEU A 365 3.64 -35.04 7.58
CA LEU A 365 4.40 -35.45 8.78
C LEU A 365 3.72 -36.60 9.55
N ARG A 366 2.47 -36.95 9.17
CA ARG A 366 1.63 -37.96 9.84
C ARG A 366 1.40 -37.63 11.32
N PHE A 367 1.03 -36.39 11.60
CA PHE A 367 0.62 -35.97 12.93
C PHE A 367 -0.74 -36.55 13.29
N ASN A 368 -0.85 -37.16 14.47
CA ASN A 368 -2.13 -37.53 15.06
C ASN A 368 -2.99 -36.27 15.27
N THR A 369 -2.36 -35.13 15.59
CA THR A 369 -3.04 -33.85 15.81
C THR A 369 -3.30 -33.03 14.54
N GLY A 370 -3.03 -33.61 13.36
CA GLY A 370 -3.29 -33.00 12.05
C GLY A 370 -2.20 -32.04 11.57
N GLN A 371 -2.19 -31.76 10.27
CA GLN A 371 -1.12 -30.99 9.61
C GLN A 371 -1.13 -29.49 9.97
N ALA A 372 -2.31 -28.93 10.20
CA ALA A 372 -2.55 -27.49 10.21
C ALA A 372 -2.87 -26.97 11.63
N ALA A 373 -2.08 -27.39 12.62
CA ALA A 373 -2.32 -27.10 14.04
C ALA A 373 -2.48 -25.61 14.40
N SER A 374 -1.97 -24.68 13.58
CA SER A 374 -2.17 -23.23 13.74
C SER A 374 -3.63 -22.79 13.60
N TYR A 375 -4.50 -23.59 12.98
CA TYR A 375 -5.91 -23.27 12.76
C TYR A 375 -6.85 -23.76 13.88
N GLY A 376 -6.34 -24.57 14.81
CA GLY A 376 -7.09 -24.96 15.99
C GLY A 376 -6.64 -26.27 16.60
N THR A 377 -7.24 -26.57 17.75
CA THR A 377 -6.85 -27.65 18.67
C THR A 377 -7.64 -28.94 18.45
N VAL A 378 -8.44 -29.02 17.38
CA VAL A 378 -9.11 -30.24 16.95
C VAL A 378 -8.76 -30.55 15.50
N ALA A 379 -8.36 -31.79 15.23
CA ALA A 379 -8.18 -32.31 13.87
C ALA A 379 -9.30 -33.28 13.51
N LEU A 380 -9.94 -33.02 12.37
CA LEU A 380 -10.84 -33.96 11.70
C LEU A 380 -10.00 -34.78 10.72
N HIS A 381 -9.82 -36.07 10.98
CA HIS A 381 -9.22 -37.00 10.02
C HIS A 381 -10.31 -37.49 9.08
N LEU A 382 -10.12 -37.29 7.78
CA LEU A 382 -11.10 -37.60 6.75
C LEU A 382 -10.93 -39.03 6.24
N LYS A 383 -12.03 -39.67 5.86
CA LYS A 383 -11.97 -40.99 5.23
C LYS A 383 -11.24 -40.93 3.88
N PRO A 384 -10.51 -41.99 3.47
CA PRO A 384 -9.71 -41.99 2.25
C PRO A 384 -10.48 -41.63 0.97
N GLU A 385 -11.76 -42.00 0.87
CA GLU A 385 -12.62 -41.69 -0.28
C GLU A 385 -12.84 -40.18 -0.51
N VAL A 386 -12.70 -39.35 0.54
CA VAL A 386 -12.85 -37.88 0.45
C VAL A 386 -11.72 -37.27 -0.38
N ALA A 387 -10.55 -37.90 -0.42
CA ALA A 387 -9.38 -37.37 -1.13
C ALA A 387 -9.61 -37.26 -2.65
N ARG A 388 -10.46 -38.10 -3.24
CA ARG A 388 -10.72 -38.10 -4.70
C ARG A 388 -11.65 -36.98 -5.16
N ARG A 389 -12.42 -36.37 -4.26
CA ARG A 389 -13.24 -35.19 -4.56
C ARG A 389 -12.52 -33.87 -4.27
N ALA A 390 -11.19 -33.91 -4.13
CA ALA A 390 -10.38 -32.74 -3.90
C ALA A 390 -9.51 -32.38 -5.11
N THR A 391 -9.27 -31.08 -5.26
CA THR A 391 -8.10 -30.58 -6.00
C THR A 391 -6.98 -30.26 -5.03
N TYR A 392 -5.74 -30.23 -5.51
CA TYR A 392 -4.56 -30.03 -4.68
C TYR A 392 -3.65 -28.93 -5.23
N THR A 393 -3.06 -28.15 -4.33
CA THR A 393 -2.07 -27.11 -4.61
C THR A 393 -0.90 -27.16 -3.63
N VAL A 394 0.28 -26.76 -4.09
CA VAL A 394 1.40 -26.45 -3.20
C VAL A 394 1.12 -25.10 -2.53
N ASP A 395 1.28 -25.06 -1.20
CA ASP A 395 0.84 -23.96 -0.33
C ASP A 395 -0.70 -23.83 -0.24
N ASP A 396 -1.15 -23.00 0.70
CA ASP A 396 -2.56 -22.67 0.87
C ASP A 396 -3.11 -21.89 -0.35
N THR A 397 -4.43 -21.85 -0.48
CA THR A 397 -5.14 -21.21 -1.60
C THR A 397 -4.84 -19.72 -1.74
N PHE A 398 -4.53 -19.01 -0.65
CA PHE A 398 -4.14 -17.59 -0.71
C PHE A 398 -2.75 -17.41 -1.31
N PHE A 399 -1.87 -18.40 -1.17
CA PHE A 399 -0.51 -18.40 -1.69
C PHE A 399 -0.37 -19.08 -3.05
N ALA A 400 -1.22 -20.07 -3.35
CA ALA A 400 -1.18 -20.83 -4.59
C ALA A 400 -1.63 -20.01 -5.82
N LEU A 401 -2.42 -18.96 -5.62
CA LEU A 401 -2.87 -18.06 -6.69
C LEU A 401 -1.66 -17.43 -7.40
N ARG A 402 -1.61 -17.59 -8.73
CA ARG A 402 -0.63 -16.91 -9.58
C ARG A 402 -1.18 -15.58 -10.08
N LEU A 403 -0.35 -14.57 -10.01
CA LEU A 403 -0.65 -13.22 -10.48
C LEU A 403 0.40 -12.76 -11.48
N ARG A 404 -0.03 -11.95 -12.44
CA ARG A 404 0.83 -11.38 -13.46
C ARG A 404 0.54 -9.90 -13.62
N HIS A 405 1.56 -9.07 -13.43
CA HIS A 405 1.44 -7.65 -13.69
C HIS A 405 1.21 -7.40 -15.19
N THR A 406 0.19 -6.59 -15.51
CA THR A 406 -0.13 -6.13 -16.86
C THR A 406 -0.60 -4.68 -16.80
N GLU A 407 -0.41 -3.93 -17.89
CA GLU A 407 -0.86 -2.54 -17.95
C GLU A 407 -2.39 -2.43 -17.85
N ALA A 408 -3.12 -3.35 -18.50
CA ALA A 408 -4.57 -3.46 -18.38
C ALA A 408 -5.02 -3.72 -16.93
N GLY A 409 -4.25 -4.51 -16.16
CA GLY A 409 -4.49 -4.70 -14.73
C GLY A 409 -4.28 -3.41 -13.93
N ARG A 410 -3.27 -2.60 -14.27
CA ARG A 410 -3.05 -1.28 -13.65
C ARG A 410 -4.22 -0.34 -13.92
N GLU A 411 -4.71 -0.27 -15.15
CA GLU A 411 -5.90 0.49 -15.51
C GLU A 411 -7.15 -0.01 -14.77
N ALA A 412 -7.31 -1.33 -14.63
CA ALA A 412 -8.43 -1.93 -13.90
C ALA A 412 -8.42 -1.56 -12.41
N VAL A 413 -7.25 -1.56 -11.75
CA VAL A 413 -7.13 -1.08 -10.36
C VAL A 413 -7.60 0.36 -10.25
N ALA A 414 -7.12 1.25 -11.12
CA ALA A 414 -7.52 2.65 -11.12
C ALA A 414 -9.03 2.85 -11.36
N ALA A 415 -9.63 2.05 -12.23
CA ALA A 415 -11.05 2.10 -12.54
C ALA A 415 -11.95 1.57 -11.42
N LEU A 416 -11.51 0.51 -10.72
CA LEU A 416 -12.32 -0.18 -9.71
C LEU A 416 -12.17 0.42 -8.30
N LEU A 417 -11.01 1.00 -7.98
CA LEU A 417 -10.70 1.55 -6.65
C LEU A 417 -11.77 2.52 -6.09
N PRO A 418 -12.36 3.45 -6.86
CA PRO A 418 -13.36 4.39 -6.33
C PRO A 418 -14.58 3.68 -5.73
N GLY A 419 -15.00 2.56 -6.34
CA GLY A 419 -16.15 1.77 -5.93
C GLY A 419 -15.84 0.52 -5.11
N TRP A 420 -14.56 0.24 -4.82
CA TRP A 420 -14.16 -1.02 -4.23
C TRP A 420 -14.56 -1.13 -2.74
N PRO A 421 -15.33 -2.13 -2.28
CA PRO A 421 -15.75 -2.24 -0.88
C PRO A 421 -14.59 -2.59 0.08
N GLY A 422 -14.81 -2.49 1.40
CA GLY A 422 -13.81 -2.85 2.42
C GLY A 422 -12.64 -1.88 2.62
N ILE A 423 -12.65 -0.72 1.95
CA ILE A 423 -11.70 0.37 2.17
C ILE A 423 -12.48 1.65 2.47
N THR A 424 -12.05 2.40 3.48
CA THR A 424 -12.71 3.65 3.88
C THR A 424 -12.75 4.69 2.75
N PRO A 425 -13.81 5.52 2.65
CA PRO A 425 -13.88 6.59 1.67
C PRO A 425 -12.69 7.55 1.73
N GLU A 426 -12.19 7.82 2.93
CA GLU A 426 -11.05 8.69 3.20
C GLU A 426 -9.77 8.11 2.59
N HIS A 427 -9.44 6.85 2.88
CA HIS A 427 -8.25 6.20 2.33
C HIS A 427 -8.34 5.99 0.81
N LYS A 428 -9.54 5.74 0.25
CA LYS A 428 -9.74 5.74 -1.21
C LYS A 428 -9.46 7.10 -1.83
N ALA A 429 -10.04 8.15 -1.26
CA ALA A 429 -9.82 9.52 -1.74
C ALA A 429 -8.33 9.86 -1.68
N GLU A 430 -7.64 9.44 -0.63
CA GLU A 430 -6.20 9.61 -0.52
C GLU A 430 -5.46 8.83 -1.61
N MET A 431 -5.71 7.54 -1.79
CA MET A 431 -5.11 6.73 -2.86
C MET A 431 -5.44 7.22 -4.27
N MET A 432 -6.48 8.05 -4.46
CA MET A 432 -6.80 8.66 -5.76
C MET A 432 -6.21 10.05 -5.93
N ARG A 433 -5.92 10.77 -4.84
CA ARG A 433 -5.42 12.14 -4.86
C ARG A 433 -3.96 12.19 -5.33
N PRO A 434 -3.65 12.89 -6.44
CA PRO A 434 -2.27 13.04 -6.90
C PRO A 434 -1.38 13.65 -5.80
N GLY A 435 -0.21 13.04 -5.59
CA GLY A 435 0.79 13.51 -4.62
C GLY A 435 0.54 13.14 -3.15
N SER A 436 -0.57 12.47 -2.81
CA SER A 436 -0.78 11.96 -1.45
C SER A 436 0.21 10.84 -1.10
N ASP A 437 0.36 10.53 0.18
CA ASP A 437 1.26 9.48 0.65
C ASP A 437 0.73 8.09 0.24
N LEU A 438 -0.56 7.82 0.49
CA LEU A 438 -1.16 6.54 0.07
C LEU A 438 -1.17 6.35 -1.46
N ARG A 439 -1.33 7.41 -2.27
CA ARG A 439 -1.23 7.29 -3.74
C ARG A 439 0.17 6.86 -4.15
N ARG A 440 1.21 7.45 -3.58
CA ARG A 440 2.61 7.13 -3.92
C ARG A 440 2.97 5.72 -3.51
N GLN A 441 2.57 5.31 -2.31
CA GLN A 441 2.75 3.93 -1.86
C GLN A 441 2.02 2.92 -2.74
N LEU A 442 0.80 3.25 -3.20
CA LEU A 442 0.06 2.41 -4.16
C LEU A 442 0.86 2.22 -5.46
N GLU A 443 1.38 3.30 -6.04
CA GLU A 443 2.20 3.22 -7.25
C GLU A 443 3.51 2.44 -7.01
N ASP A 444 4.16 2.61 -5.85
CA ASP A 444 5.37 1.86 -5.48
C ASP A 444 5.12 0.34 -5.43
N VAL A 445 3.97 -0.07 -4.88
CA VAL A 445 3.52 -1.46 -4.86
C VAL A 445 3.26 -1.97 -6.28
N MET A 446 2.60 -1.17 -7.12
CA MET A 446 2.32 -1.51 -8.52
C MET A 446 3.62 -1.65 -9.33
N ASP A 447 4.61 -0.80 -9.08
CA ASP A 447 5.94 -0.89 -9.70
C ASP A 447 6.74 -2.08 -9.17
N ALA A 448 6.60 -2.42 -7.88
CA ALA A 448 7.19 -3.63 -7.32
C ALA A 448 6.61 -4.90 -7.98
N MET A 449 5.29 -4.92 -8.20
CA MET A 449 4.62 -5.98 -8.96
C MET A 449 5.12 -6.03 -10.41
N ALA A 450 5.27 -4.87 -11.06
CA ALA A 450 5.80 -4.78 -12.42
C ALA A 450 7.23 -5.35 -12.54
N ARG A 451 8.12 -5.03 -11.59
CA ARG A 451 9.49 -5.57 -11.54
C ARG A 451 9.53 -7.09 -11.37
N LYS A 452 8.60 -7.65 -10.60
CA LYS A 452 8.50 -9.11 -10.39
C LYS A 452 7.90 -9.83 -11.60
N GLY A 453 7.03 -9.16 -12.36
CA GLY A 453 6.35 -9.74 -13.52
C GLY A 453 5.27 -10.75 -13.11
N THR A 454 5.67 -12.00 -12.89
CA THR A 454 4.78 -13.07 -12.38
C THR A 454 5.16 -13.41 -10.94
N PHE A 455 4.16 -13.48 -10.05
CA PHE A 455 4.36 -13.71 -8.63
C PHE A 455 3.17 -14.48 -8.03
N ARG A 456 3.31 -14.90 -6.77
CA ARG A 456 2.29 -15.61 -5.99
C ARG A 456 1.61 -14.68 -4.99
N GLY A 457 0.44 -15.07 -4.48
CA GLY A 457 -0.36 -14.26 -3.56
C GLY A 457 0.24 -14.07 -2.16
N ASP A 458 1.32 -14.78 -1.82
CA ASP A 458 2.05 -14.68 -0.56
C ASP A 458 2.63 -13.32 -0.27
N LEU A 459 3.00 -12.60 -1.33
CA LEU A 459 3.53 -11.26 -1.22
C LEU A 459 2.54 -10.27 -0.61
N PHE A 460 1.22 -10.50 -0.72
CA PHE A 460 0.20 -9.61 -0.12
C PHE A 460 0.18 -9.65 1.41
N LYS A 461 0.78 -10.67 2.05
CA LYS A 461 0.81 -10.75 3.52
C LYS A 461 1.85 -9.81 4.13
N ASN A 462 2.99 -9.63 3.47
CA ASN A 462 4.16 -8.96 4.05
C ASN A 462 4.82 -7.92 3.13
N GLU A 463 4.87 -8.13 1.82
CA GLU A 463 5.65 -7.28 0.89
C GLU A 463 4.81 -6.23 0.16
N LEU A 464 3.59 -6.59 -0.28
CA LEU A 464 2.72 -5.77 -1.12
C LEU A 464 1.56 -5.19 -0.31
N ARG A 465 1.89 -4.58 0.83
CA ARG A 465 0.96 -3.88 1.72
C ARG A 465 1.16 -2.37 1.64
N LEU A 466 0.13 -1.60 1.97
CA LEU A 466 0.21 -0.13 2.09
C LEU A 466 0.30 0.26 3.58
N PRO A 467 1.46 0.77 4.03
CA PRO A 467 1.60 1.34 5.36
C PRO A 467 0.67 2.54 5.57
N GLY A 468 -0.30 2.39 6.47
CA GLY A 468 -1.34 3.40 6.74
C GLY A 468 -2.76 2.89 6.54
N LEU A 469 -2.94 1.74 5.89
CA LEU A 469 -4.19 1.00 5.89
C LEU A 469 -4.23 0.01 7.06
N GLU A 470 -5.42 -0.21 7.63
CA GLU A 470 -5.67 -1.28 8.59
C GLU A 470 -5.46 -2.68 7.95
N ASP A 471 -5.35 -3.74 8.76
CA ASP A 471 -5.16 -5.11 8.26
C ASP A 471 -6.32 -5.59 7.36
N ASP A 472 -7.55 -5.22 7.70
CA ASP A 472 -8.74 -5.56 6.90
C ASP A 472 -8.78 -4.76 5.59
N GLU A 473 -8.44 -3.46 5.63
CA GLU A 473 -8.36 -2.64 4.41
C GLU A 473 -7.23 -3.10 3.46
N ASN A 474 -6.09 -3.50 4.02
CA ASN A 474 -5.02 -4.16 3.24
C ASN A 474 -5.52 -5.47 2.62
N SER A 475 -6.39 -6.22 3.31
CA SER A 475 -7.02 -7.41 2.75
C SER A 475 -7.99 -7.07 1.62
N ALA A 476 -8.80 -6.02 1.77
CA ALA A 476 -9.67 -5.52 0.71
C ALA A 476 -8.86 -5.11 -0.54
N LEU A 477 -7.76 -4.39 -0.35
CA LEU A 477 -6.85 -3.99 -1.42
C LEU A 477 -6.18 -5.19 -2.10
N ALA A 478 -5.75 -6.20 -1.33
CA ALA A 478 -5.27 -7.45 -1.90
C ALA A 478 -6.34 -8.14 -2.75
N GLY A 479 -7.62 -8.10 -2.34
CA GLY A 479 -8.74 -8.57 -3.15
C GLY A 479 -8.88 -7.81 -4.49
N LEU A 480 -8.67 -6.50 -4.48
CA LEU A 480 -8.66 -5.67 -5.70
C LEU A 480 -7.50 -6.05 -6.63
N PHE A 481 -6.28 -6.20 -6.09
CA PHE A 481 -5.13 -6.64 -6.86
C PHE A 481 -5.31 -8.04 -7.43
N THR A 482 -5.85 -8.97 -6.64
CA THR A 482 -6.20 -10.30 -7.11
C THR A 482 -7.18 -10.22 -8.28
N ARG A 483 -8.23 -9.40 -8.19
CA ARG A 483 -9.19 -9.22 -9.28
C ARG A 483 -8.52 -8.71 -10.56
N ALA A 484 -7.63 -7.73 -10.44
CA ALA A 484 -6.99 -7.06 -11.56
C ALA A 484 -5.85 -7.88 -12.21
N PHE A 485 -5.14 -8.70 -11.43
CA PHE A 485 -3.88 -9.34 -11.84
C PHE A 485 -3.87 -10.87 -11.81
N LYS A 486 -4.96 -11.53 -11.42
CA LYS A 486 -5.04 -13.01 -11.42
C LYS A 486 -4.72 -13.59 -12.80
N ASP A 487 -3.84 -14.59 -12.81
CA ASP A 487 -3.58 -15.43 -13.98
C ASP A 487 -4.23 -16.79 -13.74
N THR A 488 -5.52 -16.86 -14.09
CA THR A 488 -6.35 -18.06 -13.89
C THR A 488 -5.79 -19.27 -14.62
N ASP A 489 -5.29 -19.09 -15.84
CA ASP A 489 -4.74 -20.19 -16.64
C ASP A 489 -3.46 -20.76 -16.01
N ALA A 490 -2.55 -19.88 -15.59
CA ALA A 490 -1.34 -20.30 -14.90
C ALA A 490 -1.66 -20.97 -13.56
N THR A 491 -2.66 -20.45 -12.83
CA THR A 491 -3.11 -21.02 -11.56
C THR A 491 -3.71 -22.41 -11.77
N ARG A 492 -4.63 -22.57 -12.73
CA ARG A 492 -5.26 -23.86 -13.07
C ARG A 492 -4.22 -24.92 -13.44
N LYS A 493 -3.20 -24.55 -14.22
CA LYS A 493 -2.08 -25.43 -14.60
C LYS A 493 -1.23 -25.90 -13.43
N ALA A 494 -1.28 -25.25 -12.27
CA ALA A 494 -0.55 -25.66 -11.07
C ALA A 494 -1.36 -26.63 -10.18
N MET A 495 -2.66 -26.81 -10.44
CA MET A 495 -3.54 -27.65 -9.64
C MET A 495 -3.54 -29.11 -10.15
N VAL A 496 -3.73 -30.07 -9.25
CA VAL A 496 -3.87 -31.50 -9.62
C VAL A 496 -5.07 -32.15 -8.94
N THR A 497 -5.43 -33.34 -9.40
CA THR A 497 -6.36 -34.24 -8.69
C THR A 497 -5.64 -35.45 -8.09
N TYR A 498 -6.33 -36.17 -7.22
CA TYR A 498 -5.79 -37.30 -6.44
C TYR A 498 -5.07 -38.37 -7.28
N ASP A 499 -5.65 -38.77 -8.42
CA ASP A 499 -5.08 -39.84 -9.24
C ASP A 499 -3.76 -39.42 -9.94
N ASN A 500 -3.46 -38.12 -10.01
CA ASN A 500 -2.30 -37.54 -10.69
C ASN A 500 -1.44 -36.66 -9.74
N LEU A 501 -1.40 -36.98 -8.44
CA LEU A 501 -0.71 -36.16 -7.43
C LEU A 501 0.78 -35.91 -7.73
N GLU A 502 1.45 -36.82 -8.43
CA GLU A 502 2.83 -36.66 -8.89
C GLU A 502 3.02 -35.44 -9.79
N ALA A 503 1.97 -34.95 -10.46
CA ALA A 503 2.03 -33.74 -11.28
C ALA A 503 2.23 -32.43 -10.47
N LEU A 504 2.34 -32.51 -9.14
CA LEU A 504 2.82 -31.42 -8.28
C LEU A 504 4.34 -31.31 -8.20
N LEU A 505 5.11 -32.31 -8.63
CA LEU A 505 6.59 -32.28 -8.55
C LEU A 505 7.21 -30.96 -9.07
N PRO A 506 6.80 -30.45 -10.25
CA PRO A 506 7.34 -29.19 -10.75
C PRO A 506 7.00 -27.96 -9.89
N GLU A 507 5.97 -28.04 -9.03
CA GLU A 507 5.45 -26.93 -8.23
C GLU A 507 6.04 -26.86 -6.82
N LEU A 508 6.54 -27.98 -6.29
CA LEU A 508 7.14 -28.09 -4.96
C LEU A 508 8.49 -27.35 -4.85
N GLY A 509 9.17 -27.13 -5.98
CA GLY A 509 10.56 -26.74 -5.99
C GLY A 509 11.48 -27.91 -5.60
N GLU A 510 12.77 -27.78 -5.89
CA GLU A 510 13.66 -28.95 -5.84
C GLU A 510 13.87 -29.51 -4.43
N VAL A 511 14.00 -28.67 -3.40
CA VAL A 511 14.25 -29.13 -2.02
C VAL A 511 13.10 -30.02 -1.54
N ASP A 512 11.86 -29.56 -1.70
CA ASP A 512 10.68 -30.35 -1.31
C ASP A 512 10.48 -31.56 -2.24
N ALA A 513 10.88 -31.48 -3.52
CA ALA A 513 10.87 -32.63 -4.42
C ALA A 513 11.91 -33.70 -4.02
N VAL A 514 13.11 -33.32 -3.56
CA VAL A 514 14.12 -34.25 -3.03
C VAL A 514 13.67 -34.86 -1.70
N ARG A 515 13.05 -34.08 -0.81
CA ARG A 515 12.46 -34.60 0.44
C ARG A 515 11.35 -35.62 0.15
N LEU A 516 10.54 -35.36 -0.88
CA LEU A 516 9.52 -36.30 -1.34
C LEU A 516 10.16 -37.57 -1.94
N ALA A 517 11.27 -37.43 -2.68
CA ALA A 517 12.04 -38.56 -3.20
C ALA A 517 12.59 -39.44 -2.07
N ARG A 518 13.22 -38.84 -1.05
CA ARG A 518 13.69 -39.55 0.15
C ARG A 518 12.54 -40.29 0.83
N ALA A 519 11.41 -39.64 1.02
CA ALA A 519 10.24 -40.25 1.63
C ALA A 519 9.67 -41.40 0.79
N ALA A 520 9.77 -41.34 -0.54
CA ALA A 520 9.40 -42.44 -1.42
C ALA A 520 10.35 -43.64 -1.23
N VAL A 521 11.66 -43.42 -1.18
CA VAL A 521 12.65 -44.49 -0.88
C VAL A 521 12.41 -45.11 0.50
N ASP A 522 12.22 -44.28 1.53
CA ASP A 522 11.91 -44.74 2.90
C ASP A 522 10.65 -45.62 2.91
N ARG A 523 9.61 -45.19 2.22
CA ARG A 523 8.35 -45.94 2.09
C ARG A 523 8.54 -47.29 1.40
N GLU A 524 9.31 -47.36 0.33
CA GLU A 524 9.63 -48.63 -0.35
C GLU A 524 10.43 -49.58 0.55
N ALA A 525 11.22 -49.04 1.48
CA ALA A 525 11.91 -49.81 2.51
C ALA A 525 11.00 -50.21 3.70
N GLY A 526 9.72 -49.83 3.68
CA GLY A 526 8.74 -50.13 4.74
C GLY A 526 8.62 -49.06 5.83
N GLY A 527 9.28 -47.91 5.66
CA GLY A 527 9.18 -46.75 6.54
C GLY A 527 7.89 -45.93 6.36
N PRO A 528 7.65 -44.93 7.22
CA PRO A 528 6.43 -44.12 7.18
C PRO A 528 6.39 -43.15 5.99
N GLY A 529 7.51 -42.81 5.35
CA GLY A 529 7.55 -41.87 4.23
C GLY A 529 7.11 -40.46 4.63
N ARG A 530 7.69 -39.91 5.70
CA ARG A 530 7.37 -38.56 6.21
C ARG A 530 8.11 -37.47 5.44
N VAL A 531 7.42 -36.37 5.15
CA VAL A 531 8.00 -35.20 4.46
C VAL A 531 7.87 -33.95 5.33
N ALA A 532 9.00 -33.31 5.65
CA ALA A 532 9.04 -32.01 6.29
C ALA A 532 9.18 -30.92 5.21
N THR A 533 8.07 -30.38 4.71
CA THR A 533 8.13 -29.39 3.61
C THR A 533 8.65 -28.02 4.06
N GLN A 534 9.23 -27.26 3.12
CA GLN A 534 9.47 -25.82 3.27
C GLN A 534 8.21 -25.01 2.96
N CYS A 535 7.36 -25.50 2.04
CA CYS A 535 6.01 -24.98 1.86
C CYS A 535 5.16 -25.16 3.13
N ASN A 536 4.12 -24.34 3.31
CA ASN A 536 3.29 -24.38 4.53
C ASN A 536 2.65 -25.75 4.73
N TYR A 537 1.95 -26.22 3.69
CA TYR A 537 1.41 -27.57 3.53
C TYR A 537 0.92 -27.73 2.08
N ILE A 538 0.60 -28.96 1.66
CA ILE A 538 -0.16 -29.18 0.41
C ILE A 538 -1.64 -29.12 0.76
N GLU A 539 -2.32 -28.11 0.23
CA GLU A 539 -3.75 -27.91 0.50
C GLU A 539 -4.60 -28.76 -0.43
N ALA A 540 -5.67 -29.32 0.13
CA ALA A 540 -6.71 -30.06 -0.56
C ALA A 540 -8.02 -29.25 -0.52
N GLN A 541 -8.49 -28.80 -1.68
CA GLN A 541 -9.77 -28.11 -1.82
C GLN A 541 -10.86 -29.15 -2.11
N LEU A 542 -11.65 -29.49 -1.09
CA LEU A 542 -12.72 -30.49 -1.12
C LEU A 542 -13.94 -29.93 -1.85
N HIS A 543 -14.30 -30.53 -2.99
CA HIS A 543 -15.46 -30.13 -3.78
C HIS A 543 -16.72 -30.88 -3.32
N GLY A 544 -17.80 -30.12 -3.12
CA GLY A 544 -19.04 -30.58 -2.47
C GLY A 544 -19.01 -30.51 -0.93
N PRO A 545 -20.18 -30.64 -0.27
CA PRO A 545 -20.29 -30.42 1.17
C PRO A 545 -19.51 -31.47 1.98
N LEU A 546 -18.96 -31.06 3.12
CA LEU A 546 -18.40 -31.97 4.13
C LEU A 546 -19.52 -32.38 5.08
N VAL A 547 -19.84 -33.66 5.19
CA VAL A 547 -20.84 -34.19 6.13
C VAL A 547 -20.11 -35.06 7.14
N LEU A 548 -20.10 -34.68 8.42
CA LEU A 548 -19.22 -35.31 9.42
C LEU A 548 -19.46 -36.82 9.54
N ALA A 549 -20.72 -37.26 9.65
CA ALA A 549 -21.07 -38.69 9.73
C ALA A 549 -20.67 -39.50 8.49
N ARG A 550 -20.62 -38.86 7.32
CA ARG A 550 -20.25 -39.50 6.05
C ARG A 550 -18.75 -39.50 5.84
N ASP A 551 -18.09 -38.37 6.09
CA ASP A 551 -16.75 -38.05 5.57
C ASP A 551 -15.64 -38.10 6.62
N VAL A 552 -15.97 -37.93 7.91
CA VAL A 552 -14.96 -37.93 8.98
C VAL A 552 -14.76 -39.35 9.48
N GLN A 553 -13.50 -39.76 9.55
CA GLN A 553 -13.09 -41.04 10.09
C GLN A 553 -12.93 -40.97 11.60
N GLU A 554 -12.26 -39.93 12.10
CA GLU A 554 -12.10 -39.67 13.54
C GLU A 554 -11.89 -38.18 13.83
N ILE A 555 -12.20 -37.78 15.06
CA ILE A 555 -11.94 -36.44 15.60
C ILE A 555 -10.87 -36.58 16.68
N VAL A 556 -9.77 -35.83 16.52
CA VAL A 556 -8.66 -35.82 17.48
C VAL A 556 -8.59 -34.46 18.15
N ILE A 557 -8.75 -34.42 19.47
CA ILE A 557 -8.65 -33.22 20.29
C ILE A 557 -7.25 -33.18 20.91
N VAL A 558 -6.56 -32.06 20.75
CA VAL A 558 -5.27 -31.82 21.41
C VAL A 558 -5.50 -31.65 22.90
N ARG A 559 -4.78 -32.43 23.72
CA ARG A 559 -4.88 -32.40 25.18
C ARG A 559 -4.42 -31.07 25.75
N GLU A 560 -3.17 -30.71 25.52
CA GLU A 560 -2.47 -29.67 26.28
C GLU A 560 -2.93 -28.25 25.93
N PHE A 561 -3.28 -28.05 24.66
CA PHE A 561 -3.73 -26.74 24.13
C PHE A 561 -5.25 -26.67 23.96
N GLY A 562 -5.94 -27.81 23.99
CA GLY A 562 -7.39 -27.91 23.81
C GLY A 562 -8.10 -28.37 25.08
N ALA A 563 -8.19 -29.69 25.28
CA ALA A 563 -9.04 -30.27 26.33
C ALA A 563 -8.68 -29.79 27.75
N ASP A 564 -7.40 -29.71 28.09
CA ASP A 564 -6.93 -29.33 29.43
C ASP A 564 -7.01 -27.82 29.70
N THR A 565 -7.20 -26.99 28.66
CA THR A 565 -7.32 -25.53 28.81
C THR A 565 -8.74 -25.09 29.19
N ILE A 566 -9.73 -25.98 29.06
CA ILE A 566 -11.11 -25.72 29.46
C ILE A 566 -11.20 -25.77 30.99
N THR A 567 -11.42 -24.62 31.63
CA THR A 567 -11.52 -24.51 33.10
C THR A 567 -12.96 -24.45 33.62
N ASP A 568 -13.94 -24.13 32.77
CA ASP A 568 -15.36 -24.10 33.13
C ASP A 568 -15.93 -25.53 33.27
N PRO A 569 -16.42 -25.93 34.45
CA PRO A 569 -17.01 -27.25 34.66
C PRO A 569 -18.19 -27.58 33.73
N VAL A 570 -19.00 -26.59 33.34
CA VAL A 570 -20.14 -26.79 32.44
C VAL A 570 -19.66 -27.07 31.01
N GLN A 571 -18.63 -26.36 30.55
CA GLN A 571 -18.02 -26.60 29.24
C GLN A 571 -17.32 -27.96 29.17
N GLN A 572 -16.63 -28.37 30.25
CA GLN A 572 -16.05 -29.71 30.34
C GLN A 572 -17.12 -30.81 30.29
N ALA A 573 -18.22 -30.64 31.04
CA ALA A 573 -19.36 -31.56 30.99
C ALA A 573 -19.96 -31.62 29.59
N TRP A 574 -20.13 -30.46 28.93
CA TRP A 574 -20.64 -30.37 27.56
C TRP A 574 -19.76 -31.13 26.57
N MET A 575 -18.44 -30.93 26.61
CA MET A 575 -17.49 -31.64 25.77
C MET A 575 -17.61 -33.16 25.97
N ARG A 576 -17.61 -33.65 27.23
CA ARG A 576 -17.78 -35.09 27.52
C ARG A 576 -19.10 -35.64 26.99
N ALA A 577 -20.20 -34.90 27.14
CA ALA A 577 -21.51 -35.31 26.65
C ALA A 577 -21.57 -35.39 25.12
N VAL A 578 -20.99 -34.41 24.42
CA VAL A 578 -20.90 -34.43 22.94
C VAL A 578 -20.03 -35.59 22.47
N ILE A 579 -18.86 -35.83 23.11
CA ILE A 579 -18.00 -36.99 22.82
C ILE A 579 -18.77 -38.31 22.99
N ALA A 580 -19.54 -38.44 24.07
CA ALA A 580 -20.37 -39.63 24.29
C ALA A 580 -21.38 -39.83 23.16
N VAL A 581 -22.10 -38.78 22.75
CA VAL A 581 -23.09 -38.85 21.66
C VAL A 581 -22.45 -39.19 20.33
N LEU A 582 -21.33 -38.57 19.96
CA LEU A 582 -20.58 -38.88 18.75
C LEU A 582 -20.13 -40.35 18.73
N GLY A 583 -19.73 -40.89 19.88
CA GLY A 583 -19.38 -42.30 20.05
C GLY A 583 -20.58 -43.26 20.16
N GLY A 584 -21.82 -42.78 20.00
CA GLY A 584 -23.04 -43.59 20.12
C GLY A 584 -23.38 -44.01 21.56
N LYS A 585 -22.79 -43.37 22.57
CA LYS A 585 -23.00 -43.63 24.01
C LYS A 585 -23.99 -42.63 24.61
N THR A 586 -24.58 -43.00 25.75
CA THR A 586 -25.38 -42.09 26.55
C THR A 586 -24.46 -41.22 27.41
N PRO A 587 -24.65 -39.88 27.45
CA PRO A 587 -23.93 -39.00 28.38
C PRO A 587 -24.15 -39.39 29.84
N GLU A 588 -23.20 -39.08 30.72
CA GLU A 588 -23.33 -39.33 32.15
C GLU A 588 -24.43 -38.46 32.79
N THR A 589 -25.14 -39.01 33.77
CA THR A 589 -26.24 -38.29 34.45
C THR A 589 -25.74 -37.02 35.13
N ALA A 590 -24.56 -37.05 35.75
CA ALA A 590 -23.96 -35.90 36.41
C ALA A 590 -23.68 -34.74 35.43
N ASP A 591 -23.21 -35.04 34.21
CA ASP A 591 -23.00 -34.03 33.17
C ASP A 591 -24.35 -33.47 32.67
N MET A 592 -25.34 -34.34 32.44
CA MET A 592 -26.66 -33.93 31.97
C MET A 592 -27.39 -33.00 32.97
N ASP A 593 -27.21 -33.21 34.27
CA ASP A 593 -27.80 -32.39 35.33
C ASP A 593 -27.28 -30.94 35.34
N MET A 594 -26.13 -30.68 34.73
CA MET A 594 -25.55 -29.34 34.58
C MET A 594 -26.13 -28.55 33.40
N PHE A 595 -26.88 -29.20 32.50
CA PHE A 595 -27.34 -28.58 31.25
C PHE A 595 -28.75 -28.00 31.31
N THR A 596 -28.91 -26.85 30.66
CA THR A 596 -30.22 -26.23 30.39
C THR A 596 -31.06 -27.08 29.43
N PRO A 597 -32.40 -26.89 29.38
CA PRO A 597 -33.26 -27.56 28.41
C PRO A 597 -32.84 -27.35 26.95
N ALA A 598 -32.31 -26.16 26.61
CA ALA A 598 -31.81 -25.85 25.29
C ALA A 598 -30.58 -26.70 24.92
N GLN A 599 -29.58 -26.76 25.80
CA GLN A 599 -28.39 -27.61 25.60
C GLN A 599 -28.75 -29.09 25.47
N ARG A 600 -29.72 -29.58 26.26
CA ARG A 600 -30.22 -30.96 26.13
C ARG A 600 -30.90 -31.20 24.77
N ALA A 601 -31.62 -30.21 24.24
CA ALA A 601 -32.23 -30.29 22.92
C ALA A 601 -31.18 -30.28 21.81
N ASP A 602 -30.14 -29.45 21.91
CA ASP A 602 -29.03 -29.41 20.95
C ASP A 602 -28.29 -30.76 20.91
N LEU A 603 -28.04 -31.36 22.08
CA LEU A 603 -27.41 -32.68 22.17
C LEU A 603 -28.28 -33.79 21.57
N ALA A 604 -29.60 -33.71 21.75
CA ALA A 604 -30.55 -34.61 21.10
C ALA A 604 -30.57 -34.43 19.58
N ALA A 605 -30.47 -33.19 19.09
CA ALA A 605 -30.41 -32.89 17.66
C ALA A 605 -29.12 -33.44 17.03
N ILE A 606 -27.97 -33.35 17.70
CA ILE A 606 -26.72 -33.98 17.24
C ILE A 606 -26.91 -35.50 17.08
N ARG A 607 -27.52 -36.14 18.09
CA ARG A 607 -27.81 -37.59 18.06
C ARG A 607 -28.76 -37.97 16.92
N GLU A 608 -29.81 -37.18 16.70
CA GLU A 608 -30.76 -37.40 15.62
C GLU A 608 -30.07 -37.27 14.26
N GLN A 609 -29.28 -36.21 14.07
CA GLN A 609 -28.56 -35.96 12.83
C GLN A 609 -27.54 -37.06 12.49
N LEU A 610 -26.88 -37.66 13.49
CA LEU A 610 -25.99 -38.81 13.25
C LEU A 610 -26.71 -39.99 12.58
N GLY A 611 -28.03 -40.13 12.74
CA GLY A 611 -28.80 -41.18 12.09
C GLY A 611 -28.32 -42.60 12.43
N GLY A 612 -27.64 -42.77 13.56
CA GLY A 612 -27.00 -44.03 13.99
C GLY A 612 -25.54 -44.19 13.59
N ALA A 613 -24.94 -43.26 12.85
CA ALA A 613 -23.51 -43.22 12.63
C ALA A 613 -22.75 -42.90 13.94
N THR A 614 -21.54 -43.44 14.06
CA THR A 614 -20.62 -43.13 15.16
C THR A 614 -19.35 -42.52 14.60
N ILE A 615 -18.88 -41.45 15.23
CA ILE A 615 -17.62 -40.79 14.91
C ILE A 615 -16.71 -40.94 16.14
N PRO A 616 -15.63 -41.75 16.06
CA PRO A 616 -14.64 -41.85 17.11
C PRO A 616 -14.06 -40.49 17.47
N VAL A 617 -13.92 -40.23 18.78
CA VAL A 617 -13.23 -39.04 19.29
C VAL A 617 -12.13 -39.48 20.24
N ARG A 618 -10.91 -38.97 20.01
CA ARG A 618 -9.72 -39.27 20.80
C ARG A 618 -9.10 -37.97 21.33
N ILE A 619 -8.58 -38.02 22.55
CA ILE A 619 -7.78 -36.93 23.13
C ILE A 619 -6.32 -37.36 23.05
N GLU A 620 -5.48 -36.55 22.41
CA GLU A 620 -4.09 -36.88 22.09
C GLU A 620 -3.12 -35.82 22.61
N GLU A 621 -1.94 -36.25 23.06
CA GLU A 621 -0.83 -35.37 23.44
C GLU A 621 -0.09 -34.87 22.18
N GLN A 622 0.01 -33.55 22.03
CA GLN A 622 0.76 -32.95 20.92
C GLN A 622 2.25 -32.82 21.20
N ILE A 623 2.67 -32.80 22.47
CA ILE A 623 4.07 -32.58 22.86
C ILE A 623 5.06 -33.50 22.10
N PRO A 624 4.80 -34.80 21.92
CA PRO A 624 5.71 -35.70 21.16
C PRO A 624 5.90 -35.30 19.70
N GLU A 625 4.96 -34.55 19.11
CA GLU A 625 4.96 -34.19 17.70
C GLU A 625 5.71 -32.87 17.41
N LEU A 626 5.88 -32.02 18.43
CA LEU A 626 6.48 -30.69 18.28
C LEU A 626 7.94 -30.70 17.78
N GLY A 627 8.67 -31.79 18.06
CA GLY A 627 10.05 -31.99 17.63
C GLY A 627 10.21 -32.73 16.30
N LEU A 628 9.14 -33.33 15.77
CA LEU A 628 9.22 -34.24 14.63
C LEU A 628 9.69 -33.53 13.36
N LYS A 629 9.29 -32.28 13.16
CA LYS A 629 9.75 -31.49 12.01
C LYS A 629 11.27 -31.31 12.05
N GLN A 630 11.83 -31.02 13.21
CA GLN A 630 13.26 -30.84 13.43
C GLN A 630 14.03 -32.17 13.31
N GLU A 631 13.44 -33.28 13.77
CA GLU A 631 13.98 -34.63 13.61
C GLU A 631 14.08 -35.01 12.12
N ILE A 632 13.00 -34.87 11.36
CA ILE A 632 13.00 -35.15 9.91
C ILE A 632 13.97 -34.20 9.18
N GLN A 633 14.06 -32.93 9.58
CA GLN A 633 15.07 -32.01 9.04
C GLN A 633 16.51 -32.40 9.42
N ALA A 634 16.74 -33.11 10.52
CA ALA A 634 18.05 -33.67 10.85
C ALA A 634 18.39 -34.87 9.97
N GLU A 635 17.41 -35.72 9.66
CA GLU A 635 17.56 -36.81 8.69
C GLU A 635 17.84 -36.26 7.28
N ASP A 636 17.13 -35.22 6.86
CA ASP A 636 17.39 -34.52 5.59
C ASP A 636 18.83 -34.00 5.56
N ARG A 637 19.33 -33.48 6.69
CA ARG A 637 20.72 -33.01 6.77
C ARG A 637 21.73 -34.11 6.57
N ALA A 638 21.52 -35.25 7.22
CA ALA A 638 22.35 -36.43 7.01
C ALA A 638 22.26 -36.95 5.56
N PHE A 639 21.08 -36.86 4.95
CA PHE A 639 20.87 -37.23 3.55
C PHE A 639 21.68 -36.34 2.61
N TYR A 640 21.57 -35.02 2.71
CA TYR A 640 22.33 -34.09 1.86
C TYR A 640 23.84 -34.21 2.07
N ALA A 641 24.28 -34.48 3.29
CA ALA A 641 25.69 -34.77 3.59
C ALA A 641 26.23 -35.99 2.80
N ALA A 642 25.38 -36.99 2.52
CA ALA A 642 25.77 -38.19 1.79
C ALA A 642 25.59 -38.11 0.25
N HIS A 643 24.70 -37.24 -0.24
CA HIS A 643 24.25 -37.25 -1.65
C HIS A 643 24.52 -35.95 -2.44
N LEU A 644 24.98 -34.88 -1.81
CA LEU A 644 25.65 -33.77 -2.52
C LEU A 644 27.11 -34.13 -2.81
N ASP A 645 27.70 -33.57 -3.87
CA ASP A 645 29.13 -33.77 -4.18
C ASP A 645 30.02 -33.04 -3.16
N GLN A 646 30.11 -33.59 -1.94
CA GLN A 646 30.94 -33.05 -0.87
C GLN A 646 32.41 -32.92 -1.32
N PRO A 647 33.02 -33.90 -2.02
CA PRO A 647 34.36 -33.74 -2.58
C PRO A 647 34.49 -32.56 -3.56
N GLY A 648 33.50 -32.35 -4.44
CA GLY A 648 33.47 -31.24 -5.38
C GLY A 648 33.28 -29.89 -4.70
N ILE A 649 32.38 -29.79 -3.70
CA ILE A 649 32.20 -28.60 -2.87
C ILE A 649 33.51 -28.29 -2.13
N ASP A 650 34.11 -29.28 -1.46
CA ASP A 650 35.39 -29.13 -0.74
C ASP A 650 36.51 -28.71 -1.70
N ALA A 651 36.61 -29.33 -2.88
CA ALA A 651 37.60 -28.98 -3.88
C ALA A 651 37.43 -27.53 -4.35
N ARG A 652 36.18 -27.07 -4.49
CA ARG A 652 35.89 -25.71 -4.95
C ARG A 652 36.08 -24.66 -3.86
N VAL A 653 35.75 -24.98 -2.61
CA VAL A 653 36.08 -24.14 -1.45
C VAL A 653 37.60 -24.07 -1.25
N ARG A 654 38.35 -25.17 -1.42
CA ARG A 654 39.82 -25.16 -1.39
C ARG A 654 40.43 -24.39 -2.56
N ALA A 655 39.85 -24.49 -3.76
CA ALA A 655 40.30 -23.71 -4.91
C ALA A 655 40.17 -22.20 -4.66
N MET A 656 39.24 -21.80 -3.80
CA MET A 656 39.09 -20.42 -3.35
C MET A 656 40.15 -19.98 -2.32
N ASP A 657 41.10 -20.83 -1.93
CA ASP A 657 42.28 -20.41 -1.17
C ASP A 657 43.25 -19.53 -1.99
N ASP A 658 43.14 -19.58 -3.32
CA ASP A 658 43.83 -18.67 -4.22
C ASP A 658 43.04 -17.35 -4.38
N ASP A 659 43.71 -16.22 -4.16
CA ASP A 659 43.07 -14.89 -4.17
C ASP A 659 42.50 -14.53 -5.54
N ALA A 660 43.19 -14.89 -6.63
CA ALA A 660 42.72 -14.61 -7.99
C ALA A 660 41.44 -15.40 -8.31
N THR A 661 41.43 -16.69 -7.95
CA THR A 661 40.28 -17.58 -8.10
C THR A 661 39.10 -17.12 -7.25
N PHE A 662 39.34 -16.72 -5.99
CA PHE A 662 38.31 -16.23 -5.09
C PHE A 662 37.70 -14.91 -5.59
N ARG A 663 38.52 -13.96 -6.06
CA ARG A 663 38.04 -12.71 -6.66
C ARG A 663 37.22 -12.96 -7.92
N GLY A 664 37.67 -13.87 -8.78
CA GLY A 664 36.90 -14.28 -9.97
C GLY A 664 35.54 -14.86 -9.61
N PHE A 665 35.48 -15.69 -8.57
CA PHE A 665 34.23 -16.27 -8.09
C PHE A 665 33.28 -15.23 -7.47
N MET A 666 33.79 -14.32 -6.62
CA MET A 666 32.97 -13.22 -6.07
C MET A 666 32.32 -12.40 -7.18
N THR A 667 33.09 -12.00 -8.20
CA THR A 667 32.57 -11.25 -9.35
C THR A 667 31.52 -12.06 -10.12
N SER A 668 31.76 -13.35 -10.35
CA SER A 668 30.80 -14.23 -11.03
C SER A 668 29.49 -14.37 -10.25
N ALA A 669 29.58 -14.65 -8.95
CA ALA A 669 28.43 -14.83 -8.07
C ALA A 669 27.59 -13.54 -7.99
N LEU A 670 28.27 -12.39 -7.89
CA LEU A 670 27.65 -11.07 -7.88
C LEU A 670 26.95 -10.77 -9.22
N THR A 671 27.57 -11.09 -10.36
CA THR A 671 26.97 -10.88 -11.69
C THR A 671 25.66 -11.68 -11.86
N MET A 672 25.54 -12.85 -11.22
CA MET A 672 24.32 -13.66 -11.24
C MET A 672 23.23 -13.15 -10.27
N ALA A 673 23.56 -12.23 -9.36
CA ALA A 673 22.62 -11.65 -8.42
C ALA A 673 21.81 -10.50 -9.04
N THR A 674 20.61 -10.26 -8.52
CA THR A 674 19.79 -9.10 -8.90
C THR A 674 20.59 -7.79 -8.70
N ASN A 675 20.65 -6.96 -9.75
CA ASN A 675 21.41 -5.72 -9.82
C ASN A 675 22.95 -5.84 -9.68
N GLY A 676 23.49 -7.06 -9.59
CA GLY A 676 24.92 -7.22 -9.33
C GLY A 676 25.81 -6.90 -10.54
N SER A 677 25.32 -7.05 -11.77
CA SER A 677 26.00 -6.55 -12.97
C SER A 677 26.27 -5.04 -12.92
N SER A 678 25.31 -4.27 -12.39
CA SER A 678 25.46 -2.82 -12.19
C SER A 678 26.57 -2.51 -11.18
N ILE A 679 26.67 -3.30 -10.10
CA ILE A 679 27.73 -3.15 -9.09
C ILE A 679 29.09 -3.47 -9.72
N VAL A 680 29.21 -4.57 -10.46
CA VAL A 680 30.46 -4.94 -11.16
C VAL A 680 30.90 -3.84 -12.12
N GLN A 681 29.97 -3.28 -12.90
CA GLN A 681 30.25 -2.16 -13.81
C GLN A 681 30.74 -0.90 -13.09
N VAL A 682 30.14 -0.58 -11.94
CA VAL A 682 30.48 0.61 -11.13
C VAL A 682 31.85 0.45 -10.47
N MET A 683 32.13 -0.74 -9.95
CA MET A 683 33.40 -1.04 -9.30
C MET A 683 34.57 -1.02 -10.30
N GLY A 684 34.37 -1.56 -11.51
CA GLY A 684 35.42 -1.64 -12.54
C GLY A 684 36.63 -2.44 -12.03
N ASP A 685 37.83 -1.87 -12.13
CA ASP A 685 39.07 -2.49 -11.64
C ASP A 685 39.26 -2.36 -10.12
N VAL A 686 38.39 -1.61 -9.42
CA VAL A 686 38.49 -1.43 -7.96
C VAL A 686 37.83 -2.61 -7.26
N PRO A 687 38.54 -3.28 -6.32
CA PRO A 687 37.98 -4.44 -5.63
C PRO A 687 36.86 -4.02 -4.67
N LEU A 688 35.73 -4.74 -4.69
CA LEU A 688 34.62 -4.54 -3.75
C LEU A 688 35.03 -4.82 -2.29
N ILE A 689 35.88 -5.83 -2.12
CA ILE A 689 36.46 -6.23 -0.84
C ILE A 689 37.96 -5.92 -0.85
N PRO A 690 38.47 -5.09 0.08
CA PRO A 690 39.91 -4.82 0.24
C PRO A 690 40.71 -6.11 0.49
N ASP A 691 41.99 -6.14 0.10
CA ASP A 691 42.86 -7.31 0.31
C ASP A 691 42.96 -7.73 1.78
N ALA A 692 42.92 -6.74 2.69
CA ALA A 692 42.98 -6.98 4.14
C ALA A 692 41.76 -7.78 4.68
N ASP A 693 40.60 -7.67 4.02
CA ASP A 693 39.35 -8.28 4.45
C ASP A 693 39.05 -9.61 3.74
N LEU A 694 39.79 -9.93 2.67
CA LEU A 694 39.65 -11.19 1.94
C LEU A 694 39.71 -12.43 2.85
N PRO A 695 40.62 -12.55 3.84
CA PRO A 695 40.63 -13.71 4.74
C PRO A 695 39.35 -13.83 5.56
N ALA A 696 38.78 -12.71 6.02
CA ALA A 696 37.54 -12.69 6.80
C ALA A 696 36.33 -13.08 5.94
N VAL A 697 36.24 -12.53 4.72
CA VAL A 697 35.18 -12.88 3.76
C VAL A 697 35.28 -14.34 3.33
N ARG A 698 36.47 -14.87 3.13
CA ARG A 698 36.69 -16.28 2.81
C ARG A 698 36.28 -17.20 3.96
N ALA A 699 36.64 -16.85 5.19
CA ALA A 699 36.20 -17.60 6.38
C ALA A 699 34.68 -17.57 6.54
N ALA A 700 34.05 -16.41 6.35
CA ALA A 700 32.59 -16.27 6.38
C ALA A 700 31.92 -17.07 5.25
N PHE A 701 32.48 -17.06 4.04
CA PHE A 701 32.03 -17.89 2.93
C PHE A 701 32.11 -19.37 3.25
N ALA A 702 33.26 -19.86 3.73
CA ALA A 702 33.41 -21.25 4.13
C ALA A 702 32.41 -21.65 5.23
N ALA A 703 32.20 -20.80 6.23
CA ALA A 703 31.22 -21.03 7.29
C ALA A 703 29.77 -21.05 6.76
N MET A 704 29.44 -20.17 5.81
CA MET A 704 28.13 -20.11 5.17
C MET A 704 27.88 -21.35 4.30
N VAL A 705 28.88 -21.78 3.54
CA VAL A 705 28.84 -23.02 2.76
C VAL A 705 28.68 -24.22 3.68
N GLU A 706 29.43 -24.30 4.79
CA GLU A 706 29.28 -25.38 5.77
C GLU A 706 27.86 -25.44 6.34
N ARG A 707 27.25 -24.28 6.60
CA ARG A 707 25.88 -24.17 7.10
C ARG A 707 24.85 -24.72 6.12
N PHE A 708 24.98 -24.44 4.82
CA PHE A 708 23.98 -24.76 3.81
C PHE A 708 24.24 -26.05 3.03
N ARG A 709 25.49 -26.52 2.94
CA ARG A 709 25.82 -27.75 2.18
C ARG A 709 25.18 -29.03 2.72
N HIS A 710 24.73 -28.99 3.97
CA HIS A 710 23.96 -30.08 4.57
C HIS A 710 22.47 -29.72 4.70
N ALA A 711 22.09 -28.44 4.58
CA ALA A 711 20.72 -27.99 4.79
C ALA A 711 20.32 -26.94 3.74
N PRO A 712 20.23 -27.31 2.45
CA PRO A 712 19.96 -26.35 1.40
C PRO A 712 18.57 -25.70 1.55
N GLU A 713 18.51 -24.41 1.25
CA GLU A 713 17.29 -23.61 1.22
C GLU A 713 16.68 -23.54 -0.20
N ARG A 714 15.45 -23.04 -0.29
CA ARG A 714 14.76 -22.82 -1.56
C ARG A 714 15.64 -21.96 -2.49
N GLY A 715 15.97 -22.47 -3.68
CA GLY A 715 16.88 -21.79 -4.62
C GLY A 715 18.28 -22.42 -4.73
N GLN A 716 18.68 -23.25 -3.76
CA GLN A 716 19.99 -23.91 -3.71
C GLN A 716 19.90 -25.33 -4.26
N TYR A 717 19.82 -25.40 -5.59
CA TYR A 717 19.48 -26.58 -6.39
C TYR A 717 20.69 -27.47 -6.72
N ASP A 718 21.87 -26.89 -6.79
CA ASP A 718 23.10 -27.60 -7.10
C ASP A 718 24.26 -26.92 -6.39
N GLU A 719 25.44 -27.50 -6.51
CA GLU A 719 26.65 -26.98 -5.89
C GLU A 719 26.94 -25.55 -6.39
N ASN A 720 26.60 -25.21 -7.65
CA ASN A 720 26.85 -23.88 -8.21
C ASN A 720 25.96 -22.81 -7.57
N THR A 721 24.66 -23.06 -7.55
CA THR A 721 23.63 -22.18 -7.00
C THR A 721 23.79 -22.03 -5.50
N LEU A 722 24.12 -23.11 -4.79
CA LEU A 722 24.46 -23.06 -3.37
C LEU A 722 25.67 -22.15 -3.10
N LEU A 723 26.77 -22.34 -3.83
CA LEU A 723 27.97 -21.53 -3.63
C LEU A 723 27.73 -20.06 -4.01
N ASN A 724 26.98 -19.79 -5.09
CA ASN A 724 26.65 -18.42 -5.50
C ASN A 724 25.75 -17.73 -4.47
N ASP A 725 24.73 -18.41 -3.93
CA ASP A 725 23.87 -17.86 -2.89
C ASP A 725 24.65 -17.58 -1.60
N CYS A 726 25.47 -18.54 -1.15
CA CYS A 726 26.33 -18.36 0.01
C CYS A 726 27.25 -17.14 -0.15
N MET A 727 27.86 -16.98 -1.33
CA MET A 727 28.71 -15.83 -1.63
C MET A 727 27.93 -14.51 -1.61
N ASN A 728 26.75 -14.47 -2.24
CA ASN A 728 25.92 -13.27 -2.28
C ASN A 728 25.43 -12.85 -0.89
N ARG A 729 25.10 -13.81 -0.01
CA ARG A 729 24.76 -13.53 1.39
C ARG A 729 25.94 -12.95 2.15
N VAL A 730 27.11 -13.56 2.03
CA VAL A 730 28.33 -13.05 2.68
C VAL A 730 28.71 -11.66 2.18
N LEU A 731 28.61 -11.40 0.88
CA LEU A 731 28.85 -10.06 0.33
C LEU A 731 27.84 -9.03 0.89
N ARG A 732 26.56 -9.38 0.97
CA ARG A 732 25.53 -8.49 1.55
C ARG A 732 25.72 -8.24 3.04
N GLU A 733 26.13 -9.26 3.81
CA GLU A 733 26.42 -9.13 5.24
C GLU A 733 27.68 -8.31 5.50
N HIS A 734 28.73 -8.51 4.70
CA HIS A 734 30.04 -7.87 4.91
C HIS A 734 30.09 -6.43 4.36
N VAL A 735 29.53 -6.20 3.16
CA VAL A 735 29.49 -4.86 2.54
C VAL A 735 28.34 -4.02 3.10
N GLY A 736 27.25 -4.67 3.50
CA GLY A 736 25.98 -4.04 3.89
C GLY A 736 25.01 -3.94 2.71
N ALA A 737 23.78 -4.44 2.89
CA ALA A 737 22.76 -4.46 1.85
C ALA A 737 22.45 -3.06 1.28
N ASP A 738 22.28 -2.07 2.15
CA ASP A 738 22.02 -0.68 1.75
C ASP A 738 23.17 -0.07 0.93
N ARG A 739 24.43 -0.39 1.28
CA ARG A 739 25.61 0.06 0.55
C ARG A 739 25.68 -0.59 -0.84
N MET A 740 25.39 -1.88 -0.94
CA MET A 740 25.30 -2.58 -2.23
C MET A 740 24.21 -1.99 -3.13
N ASP A 741 23.06 -1.63 -2.55
CA ASP A 741 21.97 -0.98 -3.28
C ASP A 741 22.34 0.44 -3.74
N CYS A 742 23.13 1.18 -2.93
CA CYS A 742 23.71 2.45 -3.34
C CYS A 742 24.66 2.29 -4.54
N LEU A 743 25.57 1.30 -4.50
CA LEU A 743 26.48 1.00 -5.61
C LEU A 743 25.73 0.61 -6.88
N ALA A 744 24.69 -0.21 -6.76
CA ALA A 744 23.84 -0.56 -7.90
C ALA A 744 23.17 0.67 -8.52
N ALA A 745 22.75 1.64 -7.71
CA ALA A 745 22.13 2.87 -8.18
C ALA A 745 23.09 3.78 -8.98
N VAL A 746 24.41 3.72 -8.73
CA VAL A 746 25.41 4.55 -9.41
C VAL A 746 25.44 4.31 -10.92
N ALA A 747 25.18 3.08 -11.38
CA ALA A 747 25.29 2.71 -12.79
C ALA A 747 24.40 3.56 -13.71
N ASP A 748 23.21 3.94 -13.25
CA ASP A 748 22.22 4.68 -14.04
C ASP A 748 22.32 6.20 -13.90
N LEU A 749 23.11 6.70 -12.94
CA LEU A 749 23.13 8.13 -12.57
C LEU A 749 23.95 8.99 -13.53
N THR A 750 25.01 8.43 -14.13
CA THR A 750 25.84 9.17 -15.08
C THR A 750 26.58 8.25 -16.06
N PRO A 751 26.65 8.63 -17.35
CA PRO A 751 27.50 7.95 -18.33
C PRO A 751 28.99 8.28 -18.15
N ASP A 752 29.35 9.38 -17.45
CA ASP A 752 30.74 9.84 -17.26
C ASP A 752 31.52 8.91 -16.30
N PRO A 753 32.59 8.24 -16.76
CA PRO A 753 33.40 7.35 -15.93
C PRO A 753 34.05 8.03 -14.72
N ALA A 754 34.44 9.31 -14.82
CA ALA A 754 35.10 10.03 -13.73
C ALA A 754 34.12 10.36 -12.60
N LEU A 755 32.91 10.83 -12.95
CA LEU A 755 31.84 11.09 -11.99
C LEU A 755 31.31 9.78 -11.38
N ARG A 756 31.21 8.71 -12.19
CA ARG A 756 30.86 7.37 -11.70
C ARG A 756 31.86 6.87 -10.66
N GLY A 757 33.15 7.04 -10.91
CA GLY A 757 34.21 6.68 -9.96
C GLY A 757 34.10 7.43 -8.63
N ARG A 758 33.82 8.74 -8.67
CA ARG A 758 33.60 9.53 -7.44
C ARG A 758 32.35 9.10 -6.68
N LEU A 759 31.23 8.87 -7.36
CA LEU A 759 30.00 8.39 -6.72
C LEU A 759 30.19 7.01 -6.08
N ARG A 760 30.92 6.10 -6.73
CA ARG A 760 31.34 4.82 -6.14
C ARG A 760 32.12 5.04 -4.86
N ASP A 761 33.17 5.86 -4.90
CA ASP A 761 34.03 6.10 -3.74
C ASP A 761 33.26 6.72 -2.57
N MET A 762 32.32 7.63 -2.87
CA MET A 762 31.42 8.21 -1.89
C MET A 762 30.42 7.20 -1.31
N ALA A 763 29.91 6.26 -2.11
CA ALA A 763 29.06 5.17 -1.62
C ALA A 763 29.83 4.23 -0.68
N MET A 764 31.08 3.92 -1.01
CA MET A 764 31.96 3.08 -0.19
C MET A 764 32.38 3.76 1.13
N ALA A 765 32.57 5.07 1.13
CA ALA A 765 33.02 5.83 2.30
C ALA A 765 31.92 6.16 3.33
N GLN A 766 30.64 5.79 3.09
CA GLN A 766 29.55 6.10 4.02
C GLN A 766 29.70 5.32 5.33
N ALA A 767 29.81 6.06 6.45
CA ALA A 767 29.85 5.48 7.80
C ALA A 767 28.52 4.81 8.19
N VAL A 768 27.40 5.43 7.82
CA VAL A 768 26.04 4.86 7.92
C VAL A 768 25.45 4.90 6.50
N PRO A 769 25.24 3.73 5.85
CA PRO A 769 24.73 3.70 4.49
C PRO A 769 23.32 4.30 4.38
N MET A 770 23.12 5.16 3.39
CA MET A 770 21.77 5.52 2.95
C MET A 770 21.10 4.31 2.29
N THR A 771 19.77 4.29 2.24
CA THR A 771 19.07 3.38 1.33
C THR A 771 19.40 3.73 -0.12
N GLY A 772 19.39 2.75 -1.03
CA GLY A 772 19.69 2.98 -2.44
C GLY A 772 18.81 4.07 -3.10
N ALA A 773 17.55 4.21 -2.66
CA ALA A 773 16.65 5.26 -3.13
C ALA A 773 17.06 6.66 -2.61
N ALA A 774 17.42 6.78 -1.33
CA ALA A 774 17.88 8.03 -0.75
C ALA A 774 19.22 8.48 -1.39
N PHE A 775 20.16 7.54 -1.56
CA PHE A 775 21.41 7.83 -2.25
C PHE A 775 21.18 8.26 -3.70
N ARG A 776 20.28 7.60 -4.44
CA ARG A 776 19.94 8.00 -5.82
C ARG A 776 19.40 9.44 -5.87
N ALA A 777 18.52 9.81 -4.94
CA ALA A 777 17.98 11.17 -4.86
C ALA A 777 19.07 12.22 -4.56
N VAL A 778 19.94 11.95 -3.58
CA VAL A 778 21.07 12.82 -3.21
C VAL A 778 22.08 12.94 -4.35
N ALA A 779 22.52 11.83 -4.91
CA ALA A 779 23.52 11.80 -5.98
C ALA A 779 23.01 12.44 -7.28
N ALA A 780 21.75 12.20 -7.67
CA ALA A 780 21.17 12.84 -8.86
C ALA A 780 21.14 14.36 -8.73
N THR A 781 20.70 14.89 -7.59
CA THR A 781 20.68 16.33 -7.39
C THR A 781 22.08 16.92 -7.17
N ALA A 782 22.98 16.18 -6.53
CA ALA A 782 24.36 16.60 -6.39
C ALA A 782 25.07 16.71 -7.76
N LEU A 783 24.76 15.85 -8.72
CA LEU A 783 25.26 15.96 -10.10
C LEU A 783 24.79 17.24 -10.80
N GLU A 784 23.52 17.64 -10.62
CA GLU A 784 22.99 18.92 -11.12
C GLU A 784 23.66 20.11 -10.44
N GLY A 785 23.81 20.06 -9.11
CA GLY A 785 24.54 21.08 -8.34
C GLY A 785 26.01 21.18 -8.75
N ALA A 786 26.67 20.07 -9.04
CA ALA A 786 28.05 20.05 -9.51
C ALA A 786 28.23 20.74 -10.88
N ALA A 787 27.25 20.58 -11.78
CA ALA A 787 27.25 21.28 -13.06
C ALA A 787 27.10 22.80 -12.88
N LEU A 788 26.20 23.23 -11.99
CA LEU A 788 26.05 24.62 -11.61
C LEU A 788 27.35 25.22 -11.05
N LEU A 789 28.00 24.53 -10.11
CA LEU A 789 29.24 24.99 -9.49
C LEU A 789 30.37 25.15 -10.51
N ARG A 790 30.50 24.23 -11.48
CA ARG A 790 31.47 24.35 -12.57
C ARG A 790 31.19 25.52 -13.49
N ASP A 791 29.93 25.85 -13.75
CA ASP A 791 29.58 27.04 -14.53
C ASP A 791 29.89 28.33 -13.76
N ALA A 792 29.66 28.34 -12.44
CA ALA A 792 29.92 29.49 -11.58
C ALA A 792 31.41 29.83 -11.45
N THR A 793 32.31 28.86 -11.65
CA THR A 793 33.76 29.07 -11.58
C THR A 793 34.42 29.30 -12.94
N ARG A 794 33.70 29.21 -14.07
CA ARG A 794 34.28 29.54 -15.39
C ARG A 794 34.45 31.06 -15.54
N GLN A 795 35.68 31.49 -15.81
CA GLN A 795 35.97 32.83 -16.32
C GLN A 795 35.75 32.84 -17.84
N ALA A 796 34.53 33.14 -18.30
CA ALA A 796 34.22 33.26 -19.73
C ALA A 796 34.31 34.72 -20.20
N PRO A 797 34.70 35.00 -21.46
CA PRO A 797 34.71 36.36 -22.05
C PRO A 797 33.31 36.95 -22.29
N GLU A 798 32.28 36.12 -22.28
CA GLU A 798 30.87 36.50 -22.43
C GLU A 798 30.17 36.40 -21.08
N GLY A 799 29.97 37.55 -20.42
CA GLY A 799 29.04 37.74 -19.31
C GLY A 799 29.37 37.00 -18.02
N GLU A 800 29.83 37.74 -17.01
CA GLU A 800 29.94 37.23 -15.65
C GLU A 800 28.56 36.80 -15.10
N MET A 801 28.46 35.63 -14.45
CA MET A 801 27.19 35.16 -13.86
C MET A 801 26.76 36.12 -12.73
N THR A 802 25.58 36.71 -12.86
CA THR A 802 25.04 37.62 -11.84
C THR A 802 24.60 36.87 -10.58
N HIS A 803 24.51 37.56 -9.45
CA HIS A 803 24.03 36.98 -8.19
C HIS A 803 22.59 36.47 -8.32
N GLU A 804 21.74 37.14 -9.10
CA GLU A 804 20.36 36.72 -9.39
C GLU A 804 20.32 35.41 -10.19
N ALA A 805 21.17 35.29 -11.21
CA ALA A 805 21.25 34.07 -12.02
C ALA A 805 21.80 32.88 -11.20
N MET A 806 22.75 33.15 -10.31
CA MET A 806 23.28 32.16 -9.37
C MET A 806 22.21 31.72 -8.36
N ALA A 807 21.47 32.66 -7.78
CA ALA A 807 20.40 32.40 -6.83
C ALA A 807 19.27 31.58 -7.46
N ALA A 808 18.87 31.91 -8.70
CA ALA A 808 17.84 31.17 -9.44
C ALA A 808 18.21 29.71 -9.70
N ARG A 809 19.47 29.45 -10.10
CA ARG A 809 19.92 28.08 -10.36
C ARG A 809 20.09 27.28 -9.06
N LEU A 810 20.57 27.90 -7.98
CA LEU A 810 20.60 27.27 -6.65
C LEU A 810 19.19 26.93 -6.16
N GLY A 811 18.24 27.84 -6.39
CA GLY A 811 16.82 27.64 -6.16
C GLY A 811 16.25 26.44 -6.89
N THR A 812 16.58 26.32 -8.19
CA THR A 812 16.18 25.18 -9.02
C THR A 812 16.71 23.85 -8.48
N VAL A 813 17.99 23.80 -8.10
CA VAL A 813 18.62 22.60 -7.52
C VAL A 813 17.97 22.24 -6.17
N ALA A 814 17.73 23.22 -5.31
CA ALA A 814 17.05 23.02 -4.03
C ALA A 814 15.60 22.54 -4.21
N GLY A 815 14.88 23.08 -5.18
CA GLY A 815 13.52 22.64 -5.54
C GLY A 815 13.49 21.20 -6.04
N ALA A 816 14.39 20.84 -6.97
CA ALA A 816 14.51 19.47 -7.49
C ALA A 816 14.85 18.47 -6.38
N PHE A 817 15.74 18.82 -5.46
CA PHE A 817 16.04 17.97 -4.32
C PHE A 817 14.86 17.85 -3.35
N SER A 818 14.21 18.97 -3.01
CA SER A 818 13.03 18.97 -2.14
C SER A 818 11.91 18.09 -2.70
N GLN A 819 11.70 18.11 -4.03
CA GLN A 819 10.72 17.26 -4.70
C GLN A 819 11.12 15.77 -4.63
N ARG A 820 12.39 15.44 -4.90
CA ARG A 820 12.91 14.07 -4.81
C ARG A 820 12.89 13.53 -3.38
N LEU A 821 13.16 14.38 -2.38
CA LEU A 821 13.12 14.04 -0.96
C LEU A 821 11.70 13.88 -0.45
N ALA A 822 10.76 14.71 -0.91
CA ALA A 822 9.34 14.55 -0.63
C ALA A 822 8.81 13.20 -1.14
N ALA A 823 9.38 12.68 -2.24
CA ALA A 823 9.04 11.38 -2.81
C ALA A 823 9.51 10.16 -1.97
N LEU A 824 10.44 10.34 -1.01
CA LEU A 824 10.97 9.24 -0.18
C LEU A 824 10.07 8.94 1.05
N PRO A 825 9.84 7.65 1.41
CA PRO A 825 9.03 7.28 2.57
C PRO A 825 9.71 7.63 3.91
N ALA A 826 8.94 8.23 4.83
CA ALA A 826 9.44 8.89 6.05
C ALA A 826 10.21 7.98 7.04
N HIS A 827 9.95 6.67 7.06
CA HIS A 827 10.50 5.72 8.05
C HIS A 827 11.79 4.99 7.59
N ARG A 828 12.20 5.13 6.32
CA ARG A 828 13.38 4.42 5.76
C ARG A 828 14.53 5.33 5.32
N ALA A 829 14.35 6.65 5.33
CA ALA A 829 15.30 7.57 4.71
C ALA A 829 16.68 7.67 5.40
N LEU A 830 16.93 6.97 6.52
CA LEU A 830 18.04 7.29 7.44
C LEU A 830 18.79 6.11 8.07
N GLY A 831 18.47 4.86 7.75
CA GLY A 831 19.15 3.73 8.41
C GLY A 831 18.98 3.71 9.94
N ALA A 832 17.81 4.14 10.45
CA ALA A 832 17.50 3.93 11.86
C ALA A 832 17.35 2.42 12.13
N PRO A 833 18.00 1.87 13.19
CA PRO A 833 17.84 0.46 13.53
C PRO A 833 16.37 0.15 13.81
N GLY A 834 15.93 -1.01 13.33
CA GLY A 834 14.60 -1.53 13.58
C GLY A 834 14.31 -1.63 15.08
N GLU A 835 13.03 -1.49 15.41
CA GLU A 835 12.39 -1.69 16.71
C GLU A 835 13.17 -2.62 17.64
N THR A 836 14.01 -2.06 18.52
CA THR A 836 14.50 -2.59 19.82
C THR A 836 15.73 -1.76 20.25
N GLY A 837 15.49 -0.57 20.78
CA GLY A 837 16.54 0.26 21.37
C GLY A 837 15.94 1.28 22.33
N GLU A 838 16.50 1.33 23.54
CA GLU A 838 16.02 2.16 24.65
C GLU A 838 15.84 3.64 24.28
N ALA A 839 14.87 4.28 24.93
CA ALA A 839 14.48 5.67 24.71
C ALA A 839 15.66 6.64 24.89
N GLY A 840 16.18 7.16 23.79
CA GLY A 840 17.20 8.20 23.76
C GLY A 840 17.36 8.84 22.38
N THR A 841 16.56 9.88 22.11
CA THR A 841 16.71 10.86 21.01
C THR A 841 16.93 10.29 19.60
N ALA A 842 15.92 9.63 19.04
CA ALA A 842 15.86 9.45 17.59
C ALA A 842 15.65 10.82 16.91
N PRO A 843 16.37 11.13 15.82
CA PRO A 843 16.27 12.43 15.17
C PRO A 843 14.90 12.63 14.53
N THR A 844 14.41 13.87 14.55
CA THR A 844 13.14 14.21 13.90
C THR A 844 13.27 14.08 12.38
N VAL A 845 12.14 13.88 11.68
CA VAL A 845 12.10 13.86 10.19
C VAL A 845 12.69 15.15 9.60
N ALA A 846 12.58 16.28 10.30
CA ALA A 846 13.19 17.54 9.90
C ALA A 846 14.73 17.51 10.02
N GLU A 847 15.28 17.05 11.15
CA GLU A 847 16.73 16.91 11.37
C GLU A 847 17.38 15.92 10.40
N ALA A 848 16.66 14.85 10.11
CA ALA A 848 16.99 13.85 9.11
C ALA A 848 17.10 14.42 7.69
N ARG A 849 16.06 15.15 7.27
CA ARG A 849 16.03 15.84 5.97
C ARG A 849 17.14 16.89 5.89
N GLY A 850 17.37 17.64 6.97
CA GLY A 850 18.47 18.60 7.09
C GLY A 850 19.85 17.96 6.87
N ARG A 851 20.08 16.76 7.40
CA ARG A 851 21.34 16.02 7.19
C ARG A 851 21.52 15.56 5.75
N LEU A 852 20.49 14.99 5.12
CA LEU A 852 20.55 14.58 3.71
C LEU A 852 20.78 15.77 2.78
N LEU A 853 20.17 16.91 3.09
CA LEU A 853 20.39 18.17 2.39
C LEU A 853 21.83 18.66 2.49
N GLN A 854 22.40 18.66 3.69
CA GLN A 854 23.79 19.06 3.92
C GLN A 854 24.76 18.13 3.16
N GLN A 855 24.50 16.82 3.18
CA GLN A 855 25.27 15.82 2.44
C GLN A 855 25.19 16.03 0.92
N CYS A 856 24.02 16.43 0.38
CA CYS A 856 23.86 16.78 -1.02
C CYS A 856 24.75 17.96 -1.44
N GLY A 857 24.86 19.00 -0.61
CA GLY A 857 25.73 20.15 -0.88
C GLY A 857 27.22 19.78 -0.89
N GLY A 858 27.67 18.99 0.09
CA GLY A 858 29.03 18.46 0.12
C GLY A 858 29.34 17.54 -1.07
N MET A 859 28.40 16.69 -1.46
CA MET A 859 28.51 15.81 -2.62
C MET A 859 28.58 16.58 -3.93
N ALA A 860 27.77 17.63 -4.10
CA ALA A 860 27.80 18.49 -5.29
C ALA A 860 29.17 19.17 -5.46
N PHE A 861 29.76 19.64 -4.36
CA PHE A 861 31.10 20.24 -4.37
C PHE A 861 32.18 19.23 -4.77
N ALA A 862 32.18 18.03 -4.17
CA ALA A 862 33.12 16.96 -4.50
C ALA A 862 32.99 16.50 -5.97
N LEU A 863 31.76 16.41 -6.49
CA LEU A 863 31.50 16.07 -7.89
C LEU A 863 31.86 17.19 -8.87
N ALA A 864 31.86 18.46 -8.43
CA ALA A 864 32.32 19.58 -9.25
C ALA A 864 33.84 19.52 -9.52
N GLY A 865 34.61 18.85 -8.65
CA GLY A 865 36.05 18.67 -8.81
C GLY A 865 36.88 19.90 -8.48
N LEU A 866 36.34 20.77 -7.63
CA LEU A 866 36.98 22.02 -7.23
C LEU A 866 38.04 21.81 -6.11
N ASP A 867 38.12 20.61 -5.53
CA ASP A 867 39.02 20.30 -4.42
C ASP A 867 40.50 20.59 -4.71
N GLY A 868 40.92 20.47 -5.97
CA GLY A 868 42.30 20.72 -6.42
C GLY A 868 42.55 22.10 -7.05
N ASP A 869 41.55 22.97 -7.15
CA ASP A 869 41.65 24.29 -7.80
C ASP A 869 41.39 25.42 -6.79
N ALA A 870 42.46 25.86 -6.13
CA ALA A 870 42.40 26.91 -5.10
C ALA A 870 41.83 28.24 -5.63
N THR A 871 42.06 28.55 -6.91
CA THR A 871 41.57 29.78 -7.55
C THR A 871 40.07 29.71 -7.77
N ALA A 872 39.56 28.61 -8.30
CA ALA A 872 38.13 28.38 -8.48
C ALA A 872 37.39 28.33 -7.13
N ARG A 873 38.00 27.74 -6.10
CA ARG A 873 37.47 27.75 -4.72
C ARG A 873 37.36 29.16 -4.15
N ALA A 874 38.41 29.98 -4.30
CA ALA A 874 38.40 31.36 -3.82
C ALA A 874 37.36 32.22 -4.55
N ALA A 875 37.22 32.04 -5.87
CA ALA A 875 36.21 32.73 -6.68
C ALA A 875 34.78 32.35 -6.28
N LEU A 876 34.52 31.07 -6.02
CA LEU A 876 33.23 30.60 -5.55
C LEU A 876 32.90 31.11 -4.13
N ALA A 877 33.89 31.08 -3.22
CA ALA A 877 33.73 31.60 -1.87
C ALA A 877 33.39 33.10 -1.88
N ALA A 878 34.13 33.91 -2.66
CA ALA A 878 33.87 35.33 -2.79
C ALA A 878 32.46 35.65 -3.32
N ARG A 879 31.93 34.83 -4.24
CA ARG A 879 30.55 35.00 -4.78
C ARG A 879 29.47 34.60 -3.77
N LEU A 880 29.68 33.52 -3.03
CA LEU A 880 28.74 33.09 -1.98
C LEU A 880 28.74 34.03 -0.76
N ASP A 881 29.80 34.82 -0.57
CA ASP A 881 29.98 35.79 0.52
C ASP A 881 29.67 37.25 0.10
N ALA A 882 29.29 37.46 -1.15
CA ALA A 882 28.91 38.77 -1.66
C ALA A 882 27.75 39.37 -0.83
N PRO A 883 27.70 40.70 -0.62
CA PRO A 883 26.66 41.36 0.17
C PRO A 883 25.23 40.94 -0.19
N ASP A 884 24.95 40.83 -1.49
CA ASP A 884 23.64 40.42 -2.04
C ASP A 884 23.25 39.00 -1.61
N MET A 885 24.20 38.06 -1.66
CA MET A 885 24.00 36.67 -1.26
C MET A 885 23.90 36.52 0.27
N ARG A 886 24.56 37.41 1.02
CA ARG A 886 24.40 37.50 2.49
C ARG A 886 23.02 38.03 2.86
N SER A 887 22.52 39.06 2.17
CA SER A 887 21.16 39.57 2.39
C SER A 887 20.09 38.52 2.08
N LEU A 888 20.21 37.84 0.93
CA LEU A 888 19.32 36.74 0.58
C LEU A 888 19.37 35.61 1.61
N SER A 889 20.58 35.23 2.06
CA SER A 889 20.76 34.20 3.11
C SER A 889 20.14 34.61 4.45
N ALA A 890 20.21 35.88 4.84
CA ALA A 890 19.59 36.38 6.07
C ALA A 890 18.05 36.34 5.99
N LEU A 891 17.50 36.72 4.83
CA LEU A 891 16.06 36.69 4.55
C LEU A 891 15.53 35.25 4.52
N THR A 892 16.19 34.33 3.80
CA THR A 892 15.76 32.92 3.73
C THR A 892 15.96 32.19 5.05
N GLN A 893 16.93 32.56 5.88
CA GLN A 893 17.06 32.05 7.25
C GLN A 893 15.87 32.49 8.11
N ARG A 894 15.47 33.76 8.04
CA ARG A 894 14.29 34.25 8.78
C ARG A 894 13.00 33.55 8.33
N LEU A 895 12.80 33.38 7.02
CA LEU A 895 11.61 32.72 6.48
C LEU A 895 11.60 31.21 6.74
N GLY A 896 12.76 30.60 6.96
CA GLY A 896 12.92 29.16 7.23
C GLY A 896 12.86 28.77 8.71
N ASP A 897 12.74 29.72 9.65
CA ASP A 897 12.76 29.47 11.09
C ASP A 897 11.43 28.86 11.57
N PRO A 898 11.39 27.58 12.00
CA PRO A 898 10.17 26.93 12.44
C PRO A 898 9.62 27.51 13.75
N ALA A 899 10.45 28.15 14.59
CA ALA A 899 10.01 28.78 15.83
C ALA A 899 9.13 30.03 15.57
N ARG A 900 9.18 30.58 14.36
CA ARG A 900 8.42 31.77 13.95
C ARG A 900 7.14 31.45 13.17
N GLY A 901 6.75 30.17 13.07
CA GLY A 901 5.41 29.77 12.61
C GLY A 901 5.19 29.62 11.10
N PHE A 902 6.22 29.85 10.26
CA PHE A 902 6.11 29.77 8.80
C PHE A 902 6.14 28.33 8.23
N ALA A 903 6.39 27.31 9.05
CA ALA A 903 6.83 25.98 8.60
C ALA A 903 5.75 25.01 8.06
N ALA A 904 4.47 25.41 7.98
CA ALA A 904 3.38 24.49 7.62
C ALA A 904 3.06 24.39 6.12
N ASP A 905 3.55 25.32 5.29
CA ASP A 905 3.28 25.36 3.85
C ASP A 905 4.45 24.74 3.03
N ALA A 906 4.10 23.98 1.98
CA ALA A 906 5.04 23.30 1.09
C ALA A 906 6.07 24.24 0.45
N ALA A 907 5.75 25.52 0.28
CA ALA A 907 6.68 26.55 -0.20
C ALA A 907 7.89 26.74 0.72
N PHE A 908 7.74 26.51 2.04
CA PHE A 908 8.81 26.68 3.03
C PHE A 908 9.76 25.47 3.13
N GLY A 909 9.34 24.29 2.63
CA GLY A 909 10.24 23.15 2.46
C GLY A 909 11.39 23.43 1.49
N GLN A 910 11.12 24.24 0.46
CA GLN A 910 12.15 24.68 -0.50
C GLN A 910 13.18 25.62 0.13
N VAL A 911 12.77 26.44 1.10
CA VAL A 911 13.65 27.34 1.86
C VAL A 911 14.62 26.55 2.74
N GLN A 912 14.12 25.53 3.44
CA GLN A 912 14.96 24.63 4.23
C GLN A 912 15.96 23.90 3.33
N ALA A 913 15.51 23.45 2.16
CA ALA A 913 16.38 22.80 1.19
C ALA A 913 17.48 23.74 0.66
N PHE A 914 17.11 24.98 0.33
CA PHE A 914 18.01 26.01 -0.16
C PHE A 914 19.06 26.40 0.89
N ASN A 915 18.63 26.65 2.14
CA ASN A 915 19.52 27.01 3.24
C ASN A 915 20.50 25.87 3.58
N ALA A 916 20.04 24.62 3.59
CA ALA A 916 20.88 23.47 3.90
C ALA A 916 21.85 23.12 2.76
N LEU A 917 21.45 23.30 1.50
CA LEU A 917 22.34 23.19 0.34
C LEU A 917 23.48 24.21 0.42
N LEU A 918 23.15 25.49 0.68
CA LEU A 918 24.13 26.56 0.88
C LEU A 918 25.06 26.25 2.07
N SER A 919 24.50 25.82 3.20
CA SER A 919 25.27 25.44 4.39
C SER A 919 26.25 24.30 4.10
N GLY A 920 25.82 23.26 3.36
CA GLY A 920 26.68 22.15 2.94
C GLY A 920 27.83 22.61 2.04
N MET A 921 27.56 23.52 1.09
CA MET A 921 28.59 24.12 0.24
C MET A 921 29.58 24.97 1.04
N ARG A 922 29.10 25.80 1.97
CA ARG A 922 29.94 26.62 2.88
C ARG A 922 30.85 25.74 3.75
N THR A 923 30.29 24.67 4.31
CA THR A 923 31.04 23.70 5.12
C THR A 923 32.18 23.07 4.30
N ALA A 924 31.93 22.69 3.04
CA ALA A 924 32.94 22.12 2.16
C ALA A 924 34.04 23.12 1.74
N LEU A 925 33.71 24.41 1.66
CA LEU A 925 34.68 25.49 1.40
C LEU A 925 35.56 25.81 2.62
N GLY A 926 35.09 25.51 3.84
CA GLY A 926 35.75 25.73 5.13
C GLY A 926 35.20 26.96 5.85
N GLU A 927 34.74 26.80 7.10
CA GLU A 927 34.07 27.85 7.91
C GLU A 927 34.90 29.13 8.12
N GLN A 928 36.22 29.10 7.89
CA GLN A 928 37.09 30.27 8.04
C GLN A 928 37.04 31.24 6.85
N ALA A 929 36.39 30.90 5.74
CA ALA A 929 36.40 31.70 4.51
C ALA A 929 35.23 32.67 4.34
N MET A 930 34.20 32.65 5.21
CA MET A 930 32.95 33.39 5.01
C MET A 930 32.38 33.96 6.32
N GLU A 931 31.84 35.18 6.30
CA GLU A 931 31.18 35.78 7.46
C GLU A 931 29.75 35.21 7.63
N SER A 932 29.36 34.88 8.87
CA SER A 932 27.96 34.51 9.15
C SER A 932 27.05 35.71 8.87
N PRO A 933 25.96 35.56 8.10
CA PRO A 933 25.07 36.67 7.81
C PRO A 933 24.40 37.15 9.12
N ALA A 934 24.32 38.48 9.29
CA ALA A 934 23.55 39.05 10.39
C ALA A 934 22.06 38.70 10.21
N PRO A 935 21.32 38.37 11.30
CA PRO A 935 19.91 38.03 11.20
C PRO A 935 19.10 39.18 10.59
N PHE A 936 18.17 38.87 9.67
CA PHE A 936 17.28 39.89 9.11
C PHE A 936 16.29 40.37 10.20
N GLY A 937 16.46 41.59 10.70
CA GLY A 937 15.70 42.14 11.83
C GLY A 937 14.43 42.93 11.46
N ASN A 938 14.30 43.37 10.20
CA ASN A 938 13.28 44.36 9.81
C ASN A 938 11.88 43.77 9.57
N GLU A 939 10.83 44.58 9.47
CA GLU A 939 9.49 44.08 9.10
C GLU A 939 9.50 43.45 7.69
N LEU A 940 8.75 42.35 7.48
CA LEU A 940 8.74 41.66 6.19
C LEU A 940 8.11 42.48 5.06
N SER A 941 7.18 43.39 5.36
CA SER A 941 6.61 44.36 4.41
C SER A 941 7.66 45.36 3.89
N LEU A 942 8.69 45.62 4.70
CA LEU A 942 9.77 46.58 4.45
C LEU A 942 11.03 45.97 3.82
N VAL A 943 10.98 44.70 3.38
CA VAL A 943 12.09 44.05 2.66
C VAL A 943 12.43 44.87 1.41
N PRO A 944 13.72 45.24 1.20
CA PRO A 944 14.14 46.02 0.05
C PRO A 944 13.70 45.40 -1.29
N PRO A 945 13.30 46.20 -2.30
CA PRO A 945 12.84 45.70 -3.60
C PRO A 945 13.87 44.79 -4.29
N GLU A 946 15.16 45.08 -4.15
CA GLU A 946 16.24 44.27 -4.71
C GLU A 946 16.33 42.88 -4.07
N ASP A 947 16.15 42.80 -2.75
CA ASP A 947 16.16 41.51 -2.03
C ASP A 947 14.90 40.71 -2.29
N ARG A 948 13.75 41.37 -2.47
CA ARG A 948 12.54 40.71 -2.98
C ARG A 948 12.75 40.16 -4.38
N ALA A 949 13.37 40.91 -5.29
CA ALA A 949 13.66 40.46 -6.65
C ALA A 949 14.60 39.25 -6.67
N ARG A 950 15.64 39.23 -5.81
CA ARG A 950 16.53 38.08 -5.63
C ARG A 950 15.81 36.88 -5.04
N LEU A 951 14.88 37.10 -4.11
CA LEU A 951 14.03 36.03 -3.59
C LEU A 951 13.08 35.47 -4.65
N HIS A 952 12.50 36.32 -5.50
CA HIS A 952 11.69 35.91 -6.66
C HIS A 952 12.49 35.07 -7.64
N ALA A 953 13.75 35.43 -7.89
CA ALA A 953 14.64 34.66 -8.74
C ALA A 953 14.97 33.30 -8.11
N ALA A 954 15.28 33.25 -6.80
CA ALA A 954 15.71 32.05 -6.11
C ALA A 954 14.57 31.09 -5.80
N LEU A 955 13.48 31.58 -5.23
CA LEU A 955 12.40 30.79 -4.64
C LEU A 955 11.05 31.45 -4.98
N PRO A 956 10.61 31.41 -6.25
CA PRO A 956 9.44 32.17 -6.73
C PRO A 956 8.15 31.83 -5.99
N GLY A 957 7.96 30.57 -5.60
CA GLY A 957 6.81 30.15 -4.80
C GLY A 957 6.79 30.79 -3.41
N LEU A 958 7.95 30.85 -2.73
CA LEU A 958 8.07 31.54 -1.45
C LEU A 958 7.87 33.05 -1.61
N ALA A 959 8.46 33.63 -2.65
CA ALA A 959 8.36 35.07 -2.92
C ALA A 959 6.90 35.48 -3.15
N ALA A 960 6.11 34.67 -3.88
CA ALA A 960 4.68 34.90 -4.05
C ALA A 960 3.92 34.84 -2.72
N THR A 961 4.25 33.87 -1.85
CA THR A 961 3.64 33.78 -0.50
C THR A 961 4.02 34.98 0.37
N LEU A 962 5.27 35.44 0.31
CA LEU A 962 5.74 36.65 0.99
C LEU A 962 4.97 37.89 0.51
N ASP A 963 4.83 38.07 -0.80
CA ASP A 963 4.13 39.23 -1.38
C ASP A 963 2.63 39.23 -1.05
N ALA A 964 1.99 38.04 -1.03
CA ALA A 964 0.59 37.91 -0.67
C ALA A 964 0.33 38.21 0.82
N SER A 965 1.29 37.87 1.68
CA SER A 965 1.14 37.96 3.14
C SER A 965 1.68 39.26 3.73
N PHE A 966 2.69 39.84 3.06
CA PHE A 966 3.41 41.05 3.44
C PHE A 966 3.69 41.87 2.17
N PRO A 967 2.66 42.52 1.59
CA PRO A 967 2.83 43.33 0.39
C PRO A 967 3.84 44.46 0.65
N ALA A 968 4.69 44.73 -0.34
CA ALA A 968 5.60 45.86 -0.28
C ALA A 968 4.83 47.17 -0.44
N HIS A 969 5.26 48.22 0.28
CA HIS A 969 4.75 49.57 0.04
C HIS A 969 5.34 50.14 -1.25
N PRO A 970 4.51 50.46 -2.27
CA PRO A 970 5.00 51.15 -3.45
C PRO A 970 5.43 52.58 -3.09
N ALA A 971 6.36 53.13 -3.88
CA ALA A 971 6.76 54.52 -3.75
C ALA A 971 5.59 55.46 -4.10
N PHE A 972 5.44 56.55 -3.37
CA PHE A 972 4.50 57.61 -3.72
C PHE A 972 4.86 58.21 -5.09
N PRO A 973 3.89 58.51 -5.98
CA PRO A 973 4.15 59.13 -7.26
C PRO A 973 4.91 60.44 -7.12
N VAL A 974 5.88 60.69 -8.01
CA VAL A 974 6.61 61.96 -8.03
C VAL A 974 5.71 63.04 -8.64
N ALA A 975 5.68 64.23 -8.03
CA ALA A 975 4.94 65.38 -8.56
C ALA A 975 5.43 65.77 -9.97
N ALA A 976 4.56 66.37 -10.78
CA ALA A 976 4.90 66.83 -12.14
C ALA A 976 6.02 67.91 -12.15
N HIS A 977 6.05 68.74 -11.11
CA HIS A 977 7.07 69.78 -10.87
C HIS A 977 7.61 69.71 -9.44
N PRO A 978 8.44 68.71 -9.11
CA PRO A 978 8.91 68.49 -7.74
C PRO A 978 9.75 69.66 -7.21
N GLU A 979 10.35 70.46 -8.08
CA GLU A 979 11.11 71.66 -7.72
C GLU A 979 10.26 72.79 -7.11
N ARG A 980 8.93 72.73 -7.27
CA ARG A 980 7.98 73.73 -6.74
C ARG A 980 7.30 73.29 -5.44
N MET A 981 7.56 72.05 -5.01
CA MET A 981 7.00 71.51 -3.78
C MET A 981 7.65 72.15 -2.55
N PRO A 982 6.93 72.29 -1.42
CA PRO A 982 7.49 72.85 -0.20
C PRO A 982 8.68 72.01 0.29
N VAL A 983 9.80 72.69 0.54
CA VAL A 983 11.03 72.05 1.01
C VAL A 983 11.24 72.39 2.49
N GLY A 984 11.14 71.37 3.33
CA GLY A 984 11.55 71.41 4.73
C GLY A 984 10.43 71.73 5.75
N PRO A 985 10.69 71.46 7.05
CA PRO A 985 9.66 71.45 8.09
C PRO A 985 8.93 72.79 8.28
N ALA A 986 9.61 73.93 8.12
CA ALA A 986 9.00 75.25 8.25
C ALA A 986 7.93 75.52 7.17
N ALA A 987 8.14 75.04 5.94
CA ALA A 987 7.18 75.17 4.84
C ALA A 987 5.95 74.27 5.07
N HIS A 988 6.15 73.05 5.57
CA HIS A 988 5.05 72.14 5.93
C HIS A 988 4.24 72.68 7.12
N ARG A 989 4.92 73.23 8.14
CA ARG A 989 4.27 73.93 9.26
C ARG A 989 3.43 75.11 8.78
N ARG A 990 3.95 75.88 7.81
CA ARG A 990 3.20 76.98 7.22
C ARG A 990 1.92 76.50 6.54
N PHE A 991 1.99 75.38 5.81
CA PHE A 991 0.81 74.78 5.20
C PHE A 991 -0.25 74.36 6.23
N LEU A 992 0.17 73.77 7.37
CA LEU A 992 -0.76 73.47 8.47
C LEU A 992 -1.47 74.74 8.97
N LEU A 993 -0.73 75.82 9.25
CA LEU A 993 -1.31 77.11 9.68
C LEU A 993 -2.32 77.65 8.67
N ASP A 994 -2.05 77.42 7.39
CA ASP A 994 -2.92 77.81 6.28
C ASP A 994 -4.22 76.98 6.21
N MET A 995 -4.24 75.79 6.81
CA MET A 995 -5.42 74.92 6.94
C MET A 995 -6.19 75.14 8.25
N LEU A 996 -5.54 75.56 9.33
CA LEU A 996 -6.15 75.76 10.65
C LEU A 996 -7.42 76.64 10.68
N PRO A 997 -7.60 77.67 9.83
CA PRO A 997 -8.84 78.44 9.78
C PRO A 997 -10.09 77.60 9.49
N ILE A 998 -9.97 76.52 8.72
CA ILE A 998 -11.10 75.60 8.45
C ILE A 998 -11.53 74.91 9.75
N TYR A 999 -10.57 74.37 10.49
CA TYR A 999 -10.79 73.70 11.77
C TYR A 999 -11.26 74.66 12.86
N HIS A 1000 -10.75 75.90 12.87
CA HIS A 1000 -11.31 76.97 13.71
C HIS A 1000 -12.81 77.13 13.42
N GLY A 1001 -13.19 77.12 12.14
CA GLY A 1001 -14.58 77.13 11.71
C GLY A 1001 -15.43 76.02 12.34
N HIS A 1002 -14.91 74.79 12.45
CA HIS A 1002 -15.63 73.66 13.08
C HIS A 1002 -15.93 73.90 14.57
N GLU A 1003 -15.07 74.68 15.23
CA GLU A 1003 -15.11 74.97 16.67
C GLU A 1003 -15.97 76.22 17.01
N MET A 1004 -16.45 76.98 16.01
CA MET A 1004 -17.21 78.21 16.24
C MET A 1004 -18.58 77.95 16.88
N PRO A 1005 -19.13 78.89 17.69
CA PRO A 1005 -20.46 78.74 18.28
C PRO A 1005 -21.53 78.37 17.24
N GLY A 1006 -22.23 77.26 17.47
CA GLY A 1006 -23.28 76.74 16.58
C GLY A 1006 -22.80 75.74 15.52
N GLN A 1007 -21.50 75.45 15.46
CA GLN A 1007 -20.91 74.44 14.58
C GLN A 1007 -20.74 73.09 15.29
N PHE A 1008 -20.50 72.03 14.51
CA PHE A 1008 -20.62 70.65 14.97
C PHE A 1008 -19.61 70.25 16.05
N ASP A 1009 -18.43 70.88 16.08
CA ASP A 1009 -17.36 70.56 17.03
C ASP A 1009 -17.23 71.56 18.19
N HIS A 1010 -18.16 72.52 18.27
CA HIS A 1010 -18.13 73.57 19.29
C HIS A 1010 -18.20 73.03 20.72
N GLY A 1011 -17.09 73.17 21.46
CA GLY A 1011 -16.94 72.70 22.84
C GLY A 1011 -16.78 71.19 23.00
N ALA A 1012 -16.75 70.43 21.89
CA ALA A 1012 -16.47 69.00 21.85
C ALA A 1012 -14.98 68.72 21.60
N GLY A 1013 -14.37 69.47 20.66
CA GLY A 1013 -12.91 69.43 20.41
C GLY A 1013 -12.41 68.10 19.85
N TYR A 1014 -13.26 67.37 19.12
CA TYR A 1014 -12.89 66.08 18.53
C TYR A 1014 -12.15 66.24 17.21
N HIS A 1015 -12.59 67.11 16.31
CA HIS A 1015 -12.03 67.27 14.96
C HIS A 1015 -11.66 68.73 14.67
N GLY A 1016 -11.15 69.40 15.71
CA GLY A 1016 -10.74 70.79 15.71
C GLY A 1016 -9.23 71.00 15.60
N ARG A 1017 -8.77 72.24 15.85
CA ARG A 1017 -7.35 72.65 15.71
C ARG A 1017 -6.42 71.80 16.58
N GLY A 1018 -6.84 71.43 17.79
CA GLY A 1018 -6.04 70.61 18.71
C GLY A 1018 -5.72 69.22 18.17
N HIS A 1019 -6.70 68.55 17.58
CA HIS A 1019 -6.54 67.22 17.00
C HIS A 1019 -5.56 67.24 15.83
N ILE A 1020 -5.81 68.11 14.84
CA ILE A 1020 -5.01 68.14 13.62
C ILE A 1020 -3.56 68.59 13.86
N CYS A 1021 -3.32 69.50 14.82
CA CYS A 1021 -1.97 69.87 15.22
C CYS A 1021 -1.18 68.69 15.81
N ARG A 1022 -1.80 67.87 16.69
CA ARG A 1022 -1.13 66.69 17.25
C ARG A 1022 -0.92 65.60 16.21
N ALA A 1023 -1.94 65.31 15.38
CA ALA A 1023 -1.82 64.33 14.30
C ALA A 1023 -0.69 64.72 13.32
N PHE A 1024 -0.55 66.00 12.97
CA PHE A 1024 0.55 66.50 12.15
C PHE A 1024 1.94 66.25 12.79
N ILE A 1025 2.06 66.48 14.11
CA ILE A 1025 3.30 66.22 14.87
C ILE A 1025 3.65 64.73 14.86
N PHE A 1026 2.65 63.86 15.06
CA PHE A 1026 2.83 62.41 15.04
C PHE A 1026 3.24 61.90 13.65
N ALA A 1027 2.58 62.39 12.59
CA ALA A 1027 2.94 62.06 11.21
C ALA A 1027 4.38 62.45 10.88
N SER A 1028 4.80 63.66 11.26
CA SER A 1028 6.18 64.14 11.05
C SER A 1028 7.21 63.31 11.83
N THR A 1029 6.89 62.95 13.07
CA THR A 1029 7.73 62.10 13.92
C THR A 1029 7.92 60.72 13.31
N MET A 1030 6.83 60.06 12.91
CA MET A 1030 6.89 58.73 12.31
C MET A 1030 7.60 58.74 10.94
N ALA A 1031 7.46 59.80 10.15
CA ALA A 1031 8.25 59.99 8.93
C ALA A 1031 9.76 60.04 9.23
N GLY A 1032 10.17 60.82 10.23
CA GLY A 1032 11.56 60.89 10.67
C GLY A 1032 12.11 59.56 11.20
N ILE A 1033 11.26 58.72 11.80
CA ILE A 1033 11.61 57.37 12.22
C ILE A 1033 11.84 56.48 10.98
N MET A 1034 10.92 56.47 10.02
CA MET A 1034 11.04 55.69 8.77
C MET A 1034 12.29 56.07 7.96
N GLU A 1035 12.58 57.36 7.86
CA GLU A 1035 13.80 57.86 7.20
C GLU A 1035 15.07 57.42 7.92
N SER A 1036 15.06 57.37 9.27
CA SER A 1036 16.20 56.85 10.04
C SER A 1036 16.43 55.36 9.84
N MET A 1037 15.39 54.63 9.42
CA MET A 1037 15.43 53.22 9.03
C MET A 1037 15.80 53.02 7.55
N GLY A 1038 16.05 54.10 6.80
CA GLY A 1038 16.46 54.06 5.39
C GLY A 1038 15.31 54.03 4.38
N HIS A 1039 14.08 54.30 4.80
CA HIS A 1039 12.93 54.40 3.90
C HIS A 1039 12.72 55.83 3.39
N THR A 1040 12.32 55.95 2.13
CA THR A 1040 11.95 57.25 1.54
C THR A 1040 10.49 57.55 1.86
N VAL A 1041 10.21 58.75 2.36
CA VAL A 1041 8.85 59.26 2.62
C VAL A 1041 8.65 60.56 1.87
N ASP A 1042 7.58 60.68 1.09
CA ASP A 1042 7.13 61.98 0.58
C ASP A 1042 6.47 62.76 1.72
N ARG A 1043 7.29 63.53 2.43
CA ARG A 1043 6.85 64.39 3.54
C ARG A 1043 5.77 65.38 3.12
N THR A 1044 5.73 65.82 1.86
CA THR A 1044 4.71 66.78 1.42
C THR A 1044 3.36 66.09 1.28
N ALA A 1045 3.31 64.93 0.62
CA ALA A 1045 2.08 64.13 0.52
C ALA A 1045 1.53 63.79 1.91
N LEU A 1046 2.40 63.31 2.81
CA LEU A 1046 2.01 62.96 4.18
C LEU A 1046 1.53 64.17 4.99
N LEU A 1047 2.33 65.25 5.03
CA LEU A 1047 2.06 66.37 5.95
C LEU A 1047 0.97 67.33 5.43
N CYS A 1048 0.86 67.53 4.12
CA CYS A 1048 -0.30 68.23 3.55
C CYS A 1048 -1.56 67.37 3.64
N GLY A 1049 -1.44 66.05 3.44
CA GLY A 1049 -2.53 65.10 3.55
C GLY A 1049 -3.11 65.06 4.95
N ILE A 1050 -2.27 64.87 5.98
CA ILE A 1050 -2.75 64.88 7.37
C ILE A 1050 -3.30 66.26 7.75
N ALA A 1051 -2.69 67.38 7.33
CA ALA A 1051 -3.20 68.72 7.63
C ALA A 1051 -4.61 68.96 7.07
N GLY A 1052 -4.95 68.32 5.96
CA GLY A 1052 -6.27 68.41 5.34
C GLY A 1052 -7.24 67.27 5.67
N HIS A 1053 -6.82 66.25 6.41
CA HIS A 1053 -7.53 64.97 6.55
C HIS A 1053 -8.99 65.10 7.00
N ASP A 1054 -9.26 66.02 7.94
CA ASP A 1054 -10.56 66.24 8.57
C ASP A 1054 -11.22 67.56 8.13
N ALA A 1055 -10.69 68.25 7.11
CA ALA A 1055 -11.11 69.59 6.73
C ALA A 1055 -12.54 69.66 6.16
N GLY A 1056 -13.03 68.58 5.56
CA GLY A 1056 -14.37 68.46 4.95
C GLY A 1056 -15.45 67.95 5.89
N ARG A 1057 -15.15 67.77 7.19
CA ARG A 1057 -16.10 67.23 8.15
C ARG A 1057 -17.26 68.18 8.43
N THR A 1058 -18.42 67.58 8.72
CA THR A 1058 -19.64 68.32 9.10
C THR A 1058 -20.32 67.75 10.35
N SER A 1059 -19.74 66.70 10.96
CA SER A 1059 -20.25 66.04 12.16
C SER A 1059 -19.15 65.28 12.90
N ASN A 1060 -19.29 65.10 14.21
CA ASN A 1060 -18.38 64.32 15.07
C ASN A 1060 -18.62 62.79 15.03
N GLY A 1061 -19.20 62.28 13.93
CA GLY A 1061 -19.53 60.87 13.75
C GLY A 1061 -18.41 60.07 13.08
N ALA A 1062 -18.70 58.87 12.60
CA ALA A 1062 -17.78 58.16 11.70
C ALA A 1062 -17.68 58.91 10.36
N ASP A 1063 -16.49 58.90 9.77
CA ASP A 1063 -16.29 59.54 8.47
C ASP A 1063 -17.06 58.85 7.37
N THR A 1064 -17.68 59.68 6.54
CA THR A 1064 -18.28 59.24 5.30
C THR A 1064 -17.30 59.45 4.16
N PRO A 1065 -17.26 58.57 3.15
CA PRO A 1065 -16.39 58.77 1.97
C PRO A 1065 -16.58 60.13 1.29
N ALA A 1066 -17.77 60.74 1.41
CA ALA A 1066 -18.04 62.08 0.88
C ALA A 1066 -17.32 63.19 1.67
N GLN A 1067 -17.21 63.06 3.00
CA GLN A 1067 -16.47 64.01 3.83
C GLN A 1067 -14.96 63.85 3.65
N GLU A 1068 -14.46 62.62 3.51
CA GLU A 1068 -13.06 62.35 3.20
C GLU A 1068 -12.67 62.86 1.81
N ALA A 1069 -13.52 62.66 0.80
CA ALA A 1069 -13.28 63.19 -0.54
C ALA A 1069 -13.30 64.73 -0.55
N GLU A 1070 -14.20 65.36 0.22
CA GLU A 1070 -14.21 66.81 0.38
C GLU A 1070 -12.95 67.31 1.10
N SER A 1071 -12.46 66.57 2.09
CA SER A 1071 -11.21 66.86 2.81
C SER A 1071 -10.00 66.80 1.87
N ALA A 1072 -9.90 65.75 1.05
CA ALA A 1072 -8.90 65.63 0.01
C ALA A 1072 -8.98 66.77 -1.01
N ARG A 1073 -10.19 67.12 -1.45
CA ARG A 1073 -10.43 68.23 -2.38
C ARG A 1073 -9.96 69.57 -1.81
N LEU A 1074 -10.29 69.88 -0.56
CA LEU A 1074 -9.89 71.11 0.12
C LEU A 1074 -8.37 71.20 0.31
N ALA A 1075 -7.74 70.09 0.67
CA ALA A 1075 -6.29 69.99 0.78
C ALA A 1075 -5.61 70.24 -0.57
N LEU A 1076 -6.06 69.57 -1.63
CA LEU A 1076 -5.55 69.73 -2.99
C LEU A 1076 -5.76 71.17 -3.50
N GLU A 1077 -6.93 71.76 -3.29
CA GLU A 1077 -7.19 73.16 -3.65
C GLU A 1077 -6.20 74.11 -2.96
N ARG A 1078 -5.89 73.86 -1.68
CA ARG A 1078 -4.89 74.64 -0.94
C ARG A 1078 -3.47 74.40 -1.45
N MET A 1079 -3.14 73.17 -1.82
CA MET A 1079 -1.84 72.83 -2.42
C MET A 1079 -1.68 73.50 -3.79
N HIS A 1080 -2.70 73.51 -4.65
CA HIS A 1080 -2.68 74.24 -5.92
C HIS A 1080 -2.52 75.76 -5.72
N ALA A 1081 -3.21 76.33 -4.72
CA ALA A 1081 -3.07 77.74 -4.40
C ALA A 1081 -1.67 78.09 -3.88
N SER A 1082 -1.02 77.17 -3.17
CA SER A 1082 0.27 77.41 -2.50
C SER A 1082 1.48 77.05 -3.38
N PHE A 1083 1.36 76.02 -4.22
CA PHE A 1083 2.46 75.43 -4.99
C PHE A 1083 2.30 75.64 -6.51
N GLY A 1084 1.12 76.06 -6.97
CA GLY A 1084 0.78 76.27 -8.38
C GLY A 1084 -0.20 75.21 -8.93
N PRO A 1085 -1.08 75.58 -9.88
CA PRO A 1085 -2.16 74.71 -10.36
C PRO A 1085 -1.68 73.45 -11.07
N ASP A 1086 -0.55 73.50 -11.78
CA ASP A 1086 -0.03 72.36 -12.56
C ASP A 1086 1.09 71.58 -11.84
N THR A 1087 1.33 71.85 -10.56
CA THR A 1087 2.54 71.38 -9.85
C THR A 1087 2.50 69.89 -9.50
N LEU A 1088 1.33 69.35 -9.16
CA LEU A 1088 1.17 67.99 -8.63
C LEU A 1088 1.08 66.93 -9.74
N GLY A 1089 0.15 67.08 -10.67
CA GLY A 1089 -0.07 66.13 -11.76
C GLY A 1089 -1.05 65.01 -11.39
N ALA A 1090 -1.67 64.41 -12.41
CA ALA A 1090 -2.85 63.54 -12.24
C ALA A 1090 -2.61 62.21 -11.51
N ASP A 1091 -1.38 61.70 -11.48
CA ASP A 1091 -1.05 60.48 -10.72
C ASP A 1091 -0.79 60.81 -9.23
N TYR A 1092 -0.11 61.93 -8.95
CA TYR A 1092 0.11 62.42 -7.60
C TYR A 1092 -1.22 62.77 -6.91
N GLU A 1093 -2.09 63.52 -7.58
CA GLU A 1093 -3.38 63.95 -7.03
C GLU A 1093 -4.29 62.76 -6.70
N ARG A 1094 -4.32 61.75 -7.57
CA ARG A 1094 -5.11 60.54 -7.36
C ARG A 1094 -4.61 59.71 -6.18
N GLU A 1095 -3.30 59.57 -6.05
CA GLU A 1095 -2.71 58.84 -4.93
C GLU A 1095 -2.89 59.61 -3.61
N PHE A 1096 -2.77 60.94 -3.66
CA PHE A 1096 -3.04 61.82 -2.52
C PHE A 1096 -4.50 61.74 -2.06
N GLU A 1097 -5.46 61.73 -2.99
CA GLU A 1097 -6.87 61.50 -2.68
C GLU A 1097 -7.09 60.12 -2.06
N ALA A 1098 -6.51 59.07 -2.64
CA ALA A 1098 -6.61 57.70 -2.13
C ALA A 1098 -5.97 57.53 -0.75
N ALA A 1099 -4.96 58.34 -0.39
CA ALA A 1099 -4.34 58.30 0.94
C ALA A 1099 -5.27 58.80 2.06
N ILE A 1100 -6.22 59.69 1.70
CA ILE A 1100 -7.22 60.26 2.60
C ILE A 1100 -8.52 59.45 2.57
N VAL A 1101 -9.06 59.17 1.38
CA VAL A 1101 -10.35 58.49 1.19
C VAL A 1101 -10.21 57.00 1.54
N GLY A 1102 -10.82 56.60 2.66
CA GLY A 1102 -10.78 55.24 3.20
C GLY A 1102 -9.39 54.69 3.47
N HIS A 1103 -8.35 55.53 3.46
CA HIS A 1103 -6.94 55.13 3.44
C HIS A 1103 -6.65 54.01 2.42
N ALA A 1104 -7.21 54.15 1.22
CA ALA A 1104 -7.16 53.12 0.17
C ALA A 1104 -5.79 52.99 -0.51
N SER A 1105 -4.91 53.97 -0.35
CA SER A 1105 -3.56 53.95 -0.90
C SER A 1105 -2.68 52.91 -0.18
N PRO A 1106 -1.94 52.05 -0.93
CA PRO A 1106 -1.01 51.08 -0.35
C PRO A 1106 0.35 51.69 0.06
N THR A 1107 0.55 52.99 -0.15
CA THR A 1107 1.83 53.68 0.07
C THR A 1107 2.19 53.81 1.55
N LEU A 1108 3.47 54.07 1.83
CA LEU A 1108 3.96 54.30 3.19
C LEU A 1108 3.30 55.54 3.79
N GLU A 1109 3.10 56.59 2.99
CA GLU A 1109 2.48 57.86 3.37
C GLU A 1109 1.04 57.66 3.88
N SER A 1110 0.24 56.84 3.20
CA SER A 1110 -1.13 56.56 3.65
C SER A 1110 -1.16 55.78 4.97
N MET A 1111 -0.26 54.81 5.14
CA MET A 1111 -0.10 54.09 6.41
C MET A 1111 0.28 55.03 7.56
N LEU A 1112 1.25 55.93 7.33
CA LEU A 1112 1.70 56.91 8.32
C LEU A 1112 0.61 57.93 8.66
N LEU A 1113 -0.15 58.38 7.66
CA LEU A 1113 -1.29 59.29 7.82
C LEU A 1113 -2.37 58.64 8.70
N ASN A 1114 -2.81 57.44 8.36
CA ASN A 1114 -3.80 56.68 9.13
C ASN A 1114 -3.30 56.42 10.57
N ALA A 1115 -2.03 56.02 10.73
CA ALA A 1115 -1.46 55.81 12.05
C ALA A 1115 -1.43 57.09 12.89
N ALA A 1116 -1.11 58.24 12.28
CA ALA A 1116 -0.97 59.51 12.98
C ALA A 1116 -2.34 60.03 13.45
N ASP A 1117 -3.34 59.93 12.59
CA ASP A 1117 -4.72 60.26 12.93
C ASP A 1117 -5.25 59.35 14.04
N SER A 1118 -5.09 58.03 13.86
CA SER A 1118 -5.55 57.03 14.82
C SER A 1118 -4.88 57.19 16.18
N LEU A 1119 -3.59 57.53 16.25
CA LEU A 1119 -2.85 57.67 17.51
C LEU A 1119 -3.49 58.73 18.43
N ASP A 1120 -4.07 59.79 17.87
CA ASP A 1120 -4.73 60.83 18.65
C ASP A 1120 -6.04 60.35 19.31
N ILE A 1121 -6.68 59.28 18.80
CA ILE A 1121 -7.91 58.68 19.38
C ILE A 1121 -7.75 58.35 20.87
N GLY A 1122 -6.53 58.01 21.29
CA GLY A 1122 -6.18 57.77 22.69
C GLY A 1122 -6.67 58.88 23.63
N ARG A 1123 -6.74 60.13 23.17
CA ARG A 1123 -7.24 61.26 23.97
C ARG A 1123 -8.70 61.08 24.45
N VAL A 1124 -9.55 60.40 23.67
CA VAL A 1124 -11.00 60.29 23.94
C VAL A 1124 -11.33 59.02 24.74
N LYS A 1125 -10.57 57.94 24.52
CA LYS A 1125 -10.81 56.60 25.11
C LYS A 1125 -9.50 55.82 25.23
N SER A 1126 -9.53 54.71 25.97
CA SER A 1126 -8.38 53.79 26.02
C SER A 1126 -7.94 53.39 24.62
N PHE A 1127 -6.65 53.53 24.33
CA PHE A 1127 -6.09 53.27 23.01
C PHE A 1127 -5.96 51.77 22.77
N ASP A 1128 -6.24 51.35 21.53
CA ASP A 1128 -6.10 49.97 21.09
C ASP A 1128 -5.12 49.96 19.91
N PHE A 1129 -3.96 49.33 20.11
CA PHE A 1129 -2.88 49.27 19.13
C PHE A 1129 -3.28 48.61 17.80
N LYS A 1130 -4.44 47.95 17.73
CA LYS A 1130 -4.96 47.44 16.45
C LYS A 1130 -5.33 48.55 15.47
N TYR A 1131 -5.53 49.78 15.93
CA TYR A 1131 -5.82 50.93 15.08
C TYR A 1131 -4.56 51.67 14.62
N MET A 1132 -3.37 51.29 15.13
CA MET A 1132 -2.09 51.86 14.71
C MET A 1132 -1.39 50.91 13.72
N PRO A 1133 -1.51 51.12 12.39
CA PRO A 1133 -0.88 50.26 11.39
C PRO A 1133 0.66 50.41 11.35
N PHE A 1134 1.22 51.48 11.94
CA PHE A 1134 2.65 51.72 11.99
C PHE A 1134 3.42 50.59 12.70
N LEU A 1135 4.37 49.98 11.98
CA LEU A 1135 5.24 48.89 12.46
C LEU A 1135 4.50 47.74 13.14
N ARG A 1136 3.27 47.47 12.68
CA ARG A 1136 2.36 46.51 13.30
C ARG A 1136 2.71 45.07 12.93
N GLY A 1137 3.34 44.84 11.78
CA GLY A 1137 3.46 43.52 11.19
C GLY A 1137 2.21 43.05 10.45
N GLY A 1138 2.32 41.93 9.73
CA GLY A 1138 1.23 41.36 8.94
C GLY A 1138 0.20 40.58 9.78
N PRO A 1139 -1.05 40.42 9.32
CA PRO A 1139 -2.10 39.69 10.05
C PRO A 1139 -1.74 38.21 10.32
N GLN A 1140 -0.75 37.67 9.63
CA GLN A 1140 -0.26 36.30 9.76
C GLN A 1140 0.88 36.12 10.79
N GLU A 1141 1.45 37.19 11.36
CA GLU A 1141 2.55 37.08 12.35
C GLU A 1141 2.09 36.63 13.75
N GLY A 1142 0.78 36.37 13.91
CA GLY A 1142 0.19 35.85 15.13
C GLY A 1142 0.33 36.81 16.33
N PRO A 1143 -0.22 36.46 17.50
CA PRO A 1143 -0.25 37.36 18.66
C PRO A 1143 1.10 37.52 19.40
N GLN A 1144 2.23 37.03 18.88
CA GLN A 1144 3.47 36.91 19.66
C GLN A 1144 4.78 37.30 18.96
N VAL A 1145 4.79 37.89 17.76
CA VAL A 1145 6.07 38.33 17.17
C VAL A 1145 5.95 39.72 16.54
N ALA A 1146 5.51 40.70 17.32
CA ALA A 1146 6.03 42.04 17.08
C ALA A 1146 7.54 41.98 17.30
N VAL A 1147 8.34 42.50 16.36
CA VAL A 1147 9.78 42.70 16.61
C VAL A 1147 9.88 43.49 17.92
N PRO A 1148 10.51 42.97 19.00
CA PRO A 1148 10.44 43.58 20.32
C PRO A 1148 10.82 45.07 20.32
N ASP A 1149 11.80 45.44 19.50
CA ASP A 1149 12.25 46.81 19.31
C ASP A 1149 11.18 47.71 18.67
N TYR A 1150 10.36 47.17 17.75
CA TYR A 1150 9.24 47.90 17.14
C TYR A 1150 8.04 48.02 18.08
N GLN A 1151 7.77 46.98 18.88
CA GLN A 1151 6.73 47.07 19.90
C GLN A 1151 7.08 48.12 20.97
N ALA A 1152 8.32 48.12 21.45
CA ALA A 1152 8.80 49.14 22.38
C ALA A 1152 8.71 50.55 21.79
N LEU A 1153 9.04 50.72 20.50
CA LEU A 1153 8.93 52.00 19.80
C LEU A 1153 7.48 52.47 19.68
N ARG A 1154 6.54 51.57 19.36
CA ARG A 1154 5.09 51.88 19.27
C ARG A 1154 4.51 52.24 20.62
N GLU A 1155 4.89 51.52 21.68
CA GLU A 1155 4.51 51.82 23.06
C GLU A 1155 5.02 53.20 23.47
N GLN A 1156 6.28 53.51 23.20
CA GLN A 1156 6.85 54.82 23.49
C GLN A 1156 6.17 55.96 22.71
N LEU A 1157 5.86 55.76 21.42
CA LEU A 1157 5.08 56.74 20.63
C LEU A 1157 3.68 56.97 21.23
N HIS A 1158 3.01 55.91 21.67
CA HIS A 1158 1.72 56.01 22.32
C HIS A 1158 1.79 56.76 23.67
N GLU A 1159 2.81 56.48 24.47
CA GLU A 1159 3.05 57.19 25.74
C GLU A 1159 3.28 58.68 25.52
N GLU A 1160 4.15 59.05 24.58
CA GLU A 1160 4.41 60.46 24.23
C GLU A 1160 3.15 61.14 23.66
N ALA A 1161 2.34 60.44 22.87
CA ALA A 1161 1.07 60.97 22.36
C ALA A 1161 0.02 61.21 23.46
N ASP A 1162 -0.16 60.26 24.39
CA ASP A 1162 -1.09 60.40 25.53
C ASP A 1162 -0.65 61.55 26.46
N LEU A 1163 0.64 61.69 26.72
CA LEU A 1163 1.19 62.79 27.50
C LEU A 1163 0.97 64.14 26.83
N LEU A 1164 1.22 64.26 25.53
CA LEU A 1164 0.99 65.51 24.79
C LEU A 1164 -0.49 65.88 24.78
N ALA A 1165 -1.39 64.91 24.58
CA ALA A 1165 -2.82 65.12 24.65
C ALA A 1165 -3.26 65.64 26.03
N ARG A 1166 -2.76 65.05 27.14
CA ARG A 1166 -3.05 65.54 28.50
C ARG A 1166 -2.54 66.97 28.74
N LEU A 1167 -1.42 67.35 28.16
CA LEU A 1167 -0.87 68.71 28.34
C LEU A 1167 -1.57 69.78 27.48
N THR A 1168 -2.29 69.37 26.43
CA THR A 1168 -2.84 70.28 25.41
C THR A 1168 -4.36 70.23 25.28
N ASP A 1169 -5.03 69.23 25.84
CA ASP A 1169 -6.49 69.09 25.81
C ASP A 1169 -7.08 68.89 27.24
N PRO A 1170 -7.83 69.87 27.75
CA PRO A 1170 -8.54 69.80 29.03
C PRO A 1170 -9.51 68.62 29.13
N MET A 1171 -10.11 68.18 28.02
CA MET A 1171 -11.02 67.02 28.02
C MET A 1171 -10.26 65.71 28.28
N THR A 1172 -9.03 65.63 27.81
CA THR A 1172 -8.13 64.51 28.10
C THR A 1172 -7.64 64.51 29.54
N GLN A 1173 -7.41 65.68 30.15
CA GLN A 1173 -6.97 65.79 31.56
C GLN A 1173 -7.96 65.18 32.55
N VAL A 1174 -9.25 65.33 32.27
CA VAL A 1174 -10.32 64.76 33.11
C VAL A 1174 -10.77 63.37 32.65
N ARG A 1175 -10.18 62.81 31.58
CA ARG A 1175 -10.60 61.54 30.96
C ARG A 1175 -10.65 60.39 31.97
N ASP A 1176 -9.55 60.13 32.65
CA ASP A 1176 -9.45 58.99 33.57
C ASP A 1176 -10.38 59.16 34.80
N LEU A 1177 -10.60 60.40 35.24
CA LEU A 1177 -11.56 60.73 36.29
C LEU A 1177 -13.00 60.49 35.81
N ARG A 1178 -13.34 60.90 34.58
CA ARG A 1178 -14.66 60.65 33.96
C ARG A 1178 -14.93 59.16 33.79
N MET A 1179 -13.95 58.37 33.34
CA MET A 1179 -14.10 56.92 33.23
C MET A 1179 -14.36 56.28 34.60
N LYS A 1180 -13.60 56.66 35.64
CA LYS A 1180 -13.79 56.17 37.02
C LYS A 1180 -15.14 56.58 37.62
N LEU A 1181 -15.60 57.80 37.37
CA LEU A 1181 -16.92 58.28 37.82
C LEU A 1181 -18.08 57.57 37.10
N ALA A 1182 -17.92 57.28 35.80
CA ALA A 1182 -18.88 56.50 35.03
C ALA A 1182 -18.96 55.05 35.53
N GLU A 1183 -17.83 54.41 35.81
CA GLU A 1183 -17.75 53.07 36.41
C GLU A 1183 -18.36 53.04 37.83
N ALA A 1184 -18.20 54.11 38.60
CA ALA A 1184 -18.78 54.26 39.93
C ALA A 1184 -20.29 54.60 39.92
N GLY A 1185 -20.90 54.83 38.75
CA GLY A 1185 -22.32 55.19 38.61
C GLY A 1185 -22.65 56.64 38.96
N GLU A 1186 -21.66 57.50 39.18
CA GLU A 1186 -21.83 58.92 39.53
C GLU A 1186 -22.00 59.80 38.30
N LEU A 1187 -23.06 59.53 37.53
CA LEU A 1187 -23.31 60.14 36.22
C LEU A 1187 -23.52 61.67 36.30
N GLU A 1188 -24.14 62.20 37.36
CA GLU A 1188 -24.34 63.65 37.52
C GLU A 1188 -23.01 64.39 37.74
N THR A 1189 -22.15 63.88 38.62
CA THR A 1189 -20.81 64.43 38.87
C THR A 1189 -19.90 64.28 37.66
N MET A 1190 -20.01 63.17 36.92
CA MET A 1190 -19.33 63.01 35.64
C MET A 1190 -19.76 64.08 34.63
N VAL A 1191 -21.06 64.40 34.53
CA VAL A 1191 -21.56 65.46 33.65
C VAL A 1191 -21.07 66.85 34.09
N GLU A 1192 -20.98 67.13 35.40
CA GLU A 1192 -20.41 68.36 35.92
C GLU A 1192 -18.92 68.52 35.59
N VAL A 1193 -18.12 67.47 35.80
CA VAL A 1193 -16.70 67.42 35.43
C VAL A 1193 -16.52 67.59 33.93
N GLN A 1194 -17.36 66.93 33.12
CA GLN A 1194 -17.36 67.07 31.66
C GLN A 1194 -17.72 68.49 31.22
N ARG A 1195 -18.69 69.13 31.89
CA ARG A 1195 -19.09 70.51 31.58
C ARG A 1195 -17.99 71.50 31.93
N GLY A 1196 -17.34 71.34 33.08
CA GLY A 1196 -16.20 72.16 33.49
C GLY A 1196 -14.98 72.02 32.56
N ALA A 1197 -14.68 70.80 32.10
CA ALA A 1197 -13.64 70.58 31.10
C ALA A 1197 -14.01 71.17 29.72
N SER A 1198 -15.27 71.06 29.28
CA SER A 1198 -15.77 71.69 28.06
C SER A 1198 -15.70 73.23 28.14
N ASP A 1199 -15.98 73.81 29.31
CA ASP A 1199 -15.80 75.25 29.55
C ASP A 1199 -14.31 75.66 29.55
N ALA A 1200 -13.41 74.80 30.04
CA ALA A 1200 -11.96 75.02 29.94
C ALA A 1200 -11.43 74.90 28.50
N VAL A 1201 -11.96 73.98 27.69
CA VAL A 1201 -11.72 73.93 26.24
C VAL A 1201 -12.17 75.22 25.58
N ARG A 1202 -13.37 75.71 25.90
CA ARG A 1202 -13.86 77.03 25.42
C ARG A 1202 -12.94 78.18 25.81
N GLY A 1203 -12.31 78.12 26.98
CA GLY A 1203 -11.31 79.09 27.43
C GLY A 1203 -9.98 79.02 26.68
N GLN A 1204 -9.51 77.82 26.28
CA GLN A 1204 -8.33 77.66 25.44
C GLN A 1204 -8.56 78.08 23.99
N LEU A 1205 -9.80 77.96 23.49
CA LEU A 1205 -10.19 78.41 22.15
C LEU A 1205 -10.15 79.94 21.95
N ALA A 1206 -9.93 80.72 23.03
CA ALA A 1206 -9.83 82.18 23.03
C ALA A 1206 -8.43 82.73 22.75
N LEU A 1207 -7.47 81.90 22.29
CA LEU A 1207 -6.17 82.37 21.81
C LEU A 1207 -6.35 83.18 20.51
N ASP A 1208 -5.67 84.34 20.43
CA ASP A 1208 -5.95 85.40 19.45
C ASP A 1208 -5.56 85.05 18.00
N SER A 1209 -4.78 83.98 17.75
CA SER A 1209 -4.42 83.52 16.39
C SER A 1209 -4.11 82.01 16.29
N GLU A 1210 -4.16 81.48 15.07
CA GLU A 1210 -3.80 80.10 14.70
C GLU A 1210 -2.32 79.78 14.99
N GLU A 1211 -1.44 80.78 14.87
CA GLU A 1211 -0.02 80.68 15.20
C GLU A 1211 0.18 80.49 16.70
N ASP A 1212 -0.53 81.27 17.53
CA ASP A 1212 -0.44 81.17 18.99
C ASP A 1212 -0.94 79.81 19.49
N PHE A 1213 -1.96 79.25 18.83
CA PHE A 1213 -2.50 77.94 19.15
C PHE A 1213 -1.50 76.81 18.84
N LEU A 1214 -0.91 76.79 17.63
CA LEU A 1214 0.10 75.79 17.29
C LEU A 1214 1.36 75.95 18.16
N ALA A 1215 1.80 77.19 18.41
CA ALA A 1215 2.93 77.48 19.29
C ALA A 1215 2.69 77.02 20.74
N PHE A 1216 1.44 77.05 21.22
CA PHE A 1216 1.07 76.47 22.52
C PHE A 1216 1.30 74.96 22.56
N VAL A 1217 0.86 74.22 21.54
CA VAL A 1217 1.03 72.76 21.45
C VAL A 1217 2.52 72.40 21.37
N GLU A 1218 3.26 73.04 20.46
CA GLU A 1218 4.71 72.83 20.33
C GLU A 1218 5.46 73.25 21.59
N GLY A 1219 5.01 74.32 22.26
CA GLY A 1219 5.58 74.83 23.50
C GLY A 1219 5.54 73.81 24.65
N LYS A 1220 4.55 72.90 24.67
CA LYS A 1220 4.50 71.80 25.65
C LYS A 1220 5.61 70.77 25.42
N ILE A 1221 5.95 70.49 24.16
CA ILE A 1221 7.05 69.59 23.82
C ILE A 1221 8.38 70.27 24.17
N ARG A 1222 8.56 71.55 23.79
CA ARG A 1222 9.77 72.34 24.09
C ARG A 1222 10.05 72.48 25.60
N ALA A 1223 9.00 72.57 26.42
CA ALA A 1223 9.14 72.69 27.87
C ALA A 1223 9.54 71.37 28.57
N HIS A 1224 9.33 70.22 27.93
CA HIS A 1224 9.52 68.90 28.54
C HIS A 1224 10.22 67.90 27.58
N PRO A 1225 11.42 68.21 27.06
CA PRO A 1225 12.08 67.36 26.06
C PRO A 1225 12.37 65.93 26.56
N ASP A 1226 12.64 65.77 27.86
CA ASP A 1226 12.88 64.47 28.48
C ASP A 1226 11.62 63.57 28.52
N MET A 1227 10.42 64.17 28.50
CA MET A 1227 9.15 63.45 28.42
C MET A 1227 8.74 63.11 26.99
N PHE A 1228 9.35 63.78 26.00
CA PHE A 1228 9.03 63.65 24.59
C PHE A 1228 10.27 63.38 23.71
N PRO A 1229 11.08 62.36 24.02
CA PRO A 1229 12.33 62.12 23.29
C PRO A 1229 12.13 61.82 21.79
N LEU A 1230 11.06 61.14 21.39
CA LEU A 1230 10.78 60.89 19.96
C LEU A 1230 10.26 62.15 19.27
N LEU A 1231 9.27 62.84 19.84
CA LEU A 1231 8.73 64.07 19.24
C LEU A 1231 9.79 65.19 19.18
N THR A 1232 10.65 65.29 20.19
CA THR A 1232 11.74 66.26 20.21
C THR A 1232 12.75 65.96 19.11
N ARG A 1233 13.14 64.69 18.95
CA ARG A 1233 14.17 64.28 17.98
C ARG A 1233 13.69 64.37 16.54
N HIS A 1234 12.46 63.93 16.25
CA HIS A 1234 12.01 63.72 14.88
C HIS A 1234 11.05 64.82 14.35
N TYR A 1235 10.48 65.65 15.23
CA TYR A 1235 9.64 66.79 14.84
C TYR A 1235 10.25 68.15 15.24
N LEU A 1236 10.54 68.40 16.52
CA LEU A 1236 11.02 69.73 16.96
C LEU A 1236 12.43 70.05 16.47
N ALA A 1237 13.40 69.15 16.63
CA ALA A 1237 14.78 69.43 16.25
C ALA A 1237 14.93 69.72 14.74
N PRO A 1238 14.25 69.00 13.82
CA PRO A 1238 14.21 69.38 12.41
C PRO A 1238 13.47 70.69 12.13
N LEU A 1239 12.50 71.08 12.95
CA LEU A 1239 11.75 72.33 12.78
C LEU A 1239 12.53 73.56 13.24
N ASP A 1240 13.33 73.42 14.30
CA ASP A 1240 14.15 74.48 14.88
C ASP A 1240 15.54 74.60 14.22
N ALA A 1241 15.91 73.65 13.35
CA ALA A 1241 17.13 73.65 12.52
C ALA A 1241 16.93 74.38 11.19
#